data_AF-A0A658QT78-F1
#
_entry.id   AF-A0A658QT78-F1
#
_cell.length_a   1.000
_cell.length_b   1.000
_cell.length_c   1.000
_cell.angle_alpha   90.00
_cell.angle_beta   90.00
_cell.angle_gamma   90.00
#
_symmetry.space_group_name_H-M   'P 1'
#
loop_
_entity.id
_entity.type
_entity.pdbx_description
1 polymer ?
#
loop_
_entity_poly.entity_id
_entity_poly.type
_entity_poly.pdbx_seq_one_letter_code
_entity_poly.pdbx_strand_id
1 'polypeptide(L)'
;MDIHDRIDTRLGETVVVASLAIPEGDAIFLSIDAHGTPGALNQYVLEHLGLDQKSLPLSNDLTDGYFISPAGRTLLCYVVTIDGGPPARLLEDNLENCLRDSRLQSLRKLWVPLMGTGTARLSLVESFRITLQVLIRNGWADRPATSVTISTPGPEANGFDALAAAIQTLVPSSSLPDEASEPKNRWSPSLAAEAVLSIAHALGKSKNESELTTELLLFALADAAQTDAFSRIGSDRSVGAFCTAIHELAGDRYEPAWSQLFKKDWIAPQNIEGGHFARTTHNAGAILDRAAARARTSGRKQFIVDDLVRALLESPGIFVDYLRVMGIEANALLEGYEDVLTGQVLMSLHNDAASIQDRLGYATYAEAIASFLSNPSTPAPISVSVQAPWGAGKSSLMQMIRERLDPERIRDAYRLKVGQTAFGALNLGSVLKLLERKKDIGPEFLHDAYTKTVAQNEDIATPPIRHEGLFTIWFNAWKYESCEQVWSGLVDAIVSQISDRLPIVQREAFLLRLHLARIDDGIVRRKIYDRVLTIWWAQVRRALLIGVGATVSLIGLGAAKTVFPDLSPLATNISKMGYWGGIVGPVLLSAYLALRYWVTREKTYAEPAELSLAPYLTVPDYAQSVGAIHQIHADLRRVLAAAPKEAADTFTPIVIFIDDLDRCSPTKIASVVEGVSMLLASDTYRCMFVIGMDPQMIAAALEKAHAEIRERLPSYERGVPLGWRFMDKFVQLPFTIPPQANINEYLKSLGAATNFVSVDPSVPSSPPLTPDGRNSLDAGTNSLDDFADTGDSGAQQPGQEKSAVPSNDSKDVGRIIRELGRYSAGNPREIKRMVNLARLYLALRNERRRVAPFWRAPSLEQYARWIALTLRWPDMMRWLQWGADEAIWSAEDNNTALIVRRLKVLEAAAEETSKVADWAARIERELYLDEDDAVEWRKDPKLFELFQNCSQSPPGRRLSAAAEIGLW
;
A
#
# COMPACT_ATOMS: atom_id res chain seq x y z
N MET A 1 16.50 7.99 -2.33
CA MET A 1 17.84 8.37 -2.82
C MET A 1 18.69 8.52 -1.58
N ASP A 2 19.70 7.67 -1.41
CA ASP A 2 20.43 7.51 -0.16
C ASP A 2 21.41 8.69 0.06
N ILE A 3 21.58 9.14 1.31
CA ILE A 3 22.45 10.29 1.66
C ILE A 3 23.94 9.97 1.40
N HIS A 4 24.27 8.69 1.25
CA HIS A 4 25.63 8.21 1.04
C HIS A 4 26.18 8.39 -0.40
N ASP A 5 25.36 8.80 -1.37
CA ASP A 5 25.76 8.93 -2.77
C ASP A 5 25.90 10.39 -3.27
N ARG A 6 25.95 11.39 -2.36
CA ARG A 6 26.11 12.80 -2.71
C ARG A 6 27.55 13.28 -2.54
N ILE A 7 28.07 14.01 -3.53
CA ILE A 7 29.34 14.73 -3.40
C ILE A 7 29.03 16.08 -2.77
N ASP A 8 29.19 16.19 -1.46
CA ASP A 8 29.15 17.45 -0.72
C ASP A 8 30.51 17.64 -0.02
N THR A 9 31.45 18.31 -0.71
CA THR A 9 32.85 18.46 -0.26
C THR A 9 33.29 19.91 -0.39
N ARG A 10 34.00 20.42 0.62
CA ARG A 10 34.58 21.76 0.58
C ARG A 10 36.06 21.69 0.17
N LEU A 11 36.45 22.52 -0.79
CA LEU A 11 37.84 22.68 -1.23
C LEU A 11 38.33 24.05 -0.75
N GLY A 12 39.14 24.07 0.31
CA GLY A 12 39.56 25.31 0.98
C GLY A 12 38.41 25.99 1.75
N GLU A 13 38.51 27.30 1.95
CA GLU A 13 37.48 28.06 2.70
C GLU A 13 36.37 28.64 1.80
N THR A 14 36.54 28.69 0.49
CA THR A 14 35.62 29.43 -0.40
C THR A 14 34.84 28.55 -1.37
N VAL A 15 35.39 27.40 -1.80
CA VAL A 15 34.79 26.55 -2.84
C VAL A 15 34.05 25.38 -2.19
N VAL A 16 32.78 25.25 -2.52
CA VAL A 16 31.92 24.11 -2.14
C VAL A 16 31.56 23.35 -3.40
N VAL A 17 31.80 22.04 -3.41
CA VAL A 17 31.36 21.14 -4.48
C VAL A 17 30.17 20.36 -3.96
N ALA A 18 29.02 20.48 -4.63
CA ALA A 18 27.74 19.92 -4.18
C ALA A 18 26.99 19.22 -5.32
N SER A 19 26.38 18.06 -5.05
CA SER A 19 25.58 17.32 -6.04
C SER A 19 24.16 17.88 -6.16
N LEU A 20 23.74 18.21 -7.38
CA LEU A 20 22.44 18.82 -7.70
C LEU A 20 22.19 20.10 -6.89
N ALA A 21 23.21 20.95 -6.76
CA ALA A 21 23.10 22.20 -6.03
C ALA A 21 22.12 23.15 -6.74
N ILE A 22 21.17 23.70 -5.99
CA ILE A 22 20.16 24.65 -6.48
C ILE A 22 20.86 25.90 -7.05
N PRO A 23 20.47 26.39 -8.25
CA PRO A 23 21.09 27.55 -8.87
C PRO A 23 20.72 28.85 -8.16
N GLU A 24 21.46 29.17 -7.09
CA GLU A 24 21.30 30.37 -6.27
C GLU A 24 22.63 31.11 -6.10
N GLY A 25 22.61 32.44 -6.22
CA GLY A 25 23.79 33.28 -6.04
C GLY A 25 23.66 34.68 -6.64
N ASP A 26 24.71 35.47 -6.49
CA ASP A 26 24.84 36.77 -7.14
C ASP A 26 25.16 36.61 -8.63
N ALA A 27 25.85 35.52 -9.01
CA ALA A 27 26.09 35.13 -10.39
C ALA A 27 25.85 33.63 -10.61
N ILE A 28 25.16 33.28 -11.70
CA ILE A 28 24.81 31.92 -12.10
C ILE A 28 25.38 31.67 -13.50
N PHE A 29 26.22 30.65 -13.64
CA PHE A 29 26.87 30.31 -14.90
C PHE A 29 26.08 29.26 -15.68
N LEU A 30 26.05 29.39 -17.00
CA LEU A 30 25.29 28.57 -17.93
C LEU A 30 26.12 28.26 -19.17
N SER A 31 26.02 27.04 -19.70
CA SER A 31 26.72 26.67 -20.93
C SER A 31 25.84 26.89 -22.15
N ILE A 32 26.37 27.45 -23.23
CA ILE A 32 25.64 27.67 -24.49
C ILE A 32 26.52 27.34 -25.70
N ASP A 33 25.93 27.21 -26.89
CA ASP A 33 26.68 27.16 -28.15
C ASP A 33 26.85 28.58 -28.75
N ALA A 34 27.69 28.72 -29.77
CA ALA A 34 27.92 30.00 -30.45
C ALA A 34 26.67 30.59 -31.13
N HIS A 35 25.60 29.81 -31.28
CA HIS A 35 24.35 30.23 -31.90
C HIS A 35 23.30 30.69 -30.88
N GLY A 36 23.53 30.51 -29.59
CA GLY A 36 22.55 30.84 -28.55
C GLY A 36 21.57 29.70 -28.23
N THR A 37 21.85 28.48 -28.67
CA THR A 37 20.98 27.32 -28.44
C THR A 37 21.10 26.82 -27.00
N PRO A 38 19.99 26.67 -26.25
CA PRO A 38 20.04 26.21 -24.87
C PRO A 38 20.32 24.71 -24.78
N GLY A 39 21.15 24.31 -23.80
CA GLY A 39 21.25 22.92 -23.35
C GLY A 39 20.20 22.55 -22.30
N ALA A 40 20.08 21.26 -21.98
CA ALA A 40 19.16 20.76 -20.94
C ALA A 40 19.36 21.43 -19.56
N LEU A 41 20.62 21.77 -19.23
CA LEU A 41 20.96 22.52 -18.03
C LEU A 41 20.36 23.94 -18.03
N ASN A 42 20.39 24.63 -19.17
CA ASN A 42 19.85 25.98 -19.26
C ASN A 42 18.32 25.96 -19.11
N GLN A 43 17.65 24.95 -19.66
CA GLN A 43 16.22 24.78 -19.47
C GLN A 43 15.86 24.59 -17.99
N TYR A 44 16.61 23.73 -17.26
CA TYR A 44 16.43 23.53 -15.83
C TYR A 44 16.61 24.83 -15.02
N VAL A 45 17.65 25.61 -15.32
CA VAL A 45 17.91 26.87 -14.59
C VAL A 45 16.89 27.95 -14.94
N LEU A 46 16.48 28.07 -16.21
CA LEU A 46 15.45 29.03 -16.63
C LEU A 46 14.09 28.72 -15.98
N GLU A 47 13.69 27.44 -15.94
CA GLU A 47 12.48 27.01 -15.23
C GLU A 47 12.56 27.32 -13.72
N HIS A 48 13.71 27.10 -13.09
CA HIS A 48 13.92 27.40 -11.68
C HIS A 48 13.83 28.91 -11.37
N LEU A 49 14.35 29.75 -12.26
CA LEU A 49 14.33 31.22 -12.12
C LEU A 49 13.04 31.87 -12.64
N GLY A 50 12.10 31.09 -13.20
CA GLY A 50 10.85 31.59 -13.78
C GLY A 50 11.06 32.45 -15.04
N LEU A 51 12.12 32.19 -15.81
CA LEU A 51 12.50 32.93 -17.01
C LEU A 51 12.14 32.15 -18.28
N ASP A 52 11.78 32.86 -19.36
CA ASP A 52 11.43 32.26 -20.65
C ASP A 52 12.63 32.19 -21.62
N GLN A 53 12.48 31.48 -22.74
CA GLN A 53 13.54 31.33 -23.75
C GLN A 53 13.95 32.66 -24.41
N LYS A 54 13.22 33.76 -24.23
CA LYS A 54 13.61 35.08 -24.76
C LYS A 54 14.75 35.72 -23.96
N SER A 55 15.09 35.16 -22.80
CA SER A 55 16.21 35.59 -21.97
C SER A 55 17.58 35.03 -22.43
N LEU A 56 17.60 34.17 -23.45
CA LEU A 56 18.81 33.63 -24.05
C LEU A 56 19.46 34.65 -25.01
N PRO A 57 20.80 34.74 -25.03
CA PRO A 57 21.52 35.66 -25.92
C PRO A 57 21.41 35.25 -27.39
N LEU A 58 21.46 36.24 -28.30
CA LEU A 58 21.55 35.99 -29.73
C LEU A 58 23.02 35.74 -30.13
N SER A 59 23.24 35.18 -31.32
CA SER A 59 24.60 34.88 -31.80
C SER A 59 25.52 36.12 -31.87
N ASN A 60 24.95 37.32 -32.03
CA ASN A 60 25.71 38.59 -32.02
C ASN A 60 26.20 39.00 -30.62
N ASP A 61 25.57 38.48 -29.56
CA ASP A 61 25.90 38.81 -28.17
C ASP A 61 27.01 37.90 -27.61
N LEU A 62 27.35 36.82 -28.32
CA LEU A 62 28.28 35.77 -27.89
C LEU A 62 29.65 35.83 -28.59
N THR A 63 29.95 36.92 -29.31
CA THR A 63 31.18 37.06 -30.11
C THR A 63 32.47 37.00 -29.28
N ASP A 64 32.38 37.38 -28.00
CA ASP A 64 33.50 37.35 -27.06
C ASP A 64 33.61 36.01 -26.30
N GLY A 65 32.83 35.00 -26.70
CA GLY A 65 32.80 33.67 -26.10
C GLY A 65 31.97 33.57 -24.81
N TYR A 66 31.41 34.67 -24.32
CA TYR A 66 30.49 34.70 -23.19
C TYR A 66 29.54 35.91 -23.28
N PHE A 67 28.43 35.86 -22.54
CA PHE A 67 27.50 36.99 -22.39
C PHE A 67 26.97 37.06 -20.96
N ILE A 68 26.85 38.26 -20.40
CA ILE A 68 26.29 38.45 -19.04
C ILE A 68 25.04 39.33 -19.11
N SER A 69 23.94 38.81 -18.59
CA SER A 69 22.64 39.47 -18.55
C SER A 69 22.10 39.57 -17.12
N PRO A 70 21.52 40.70 -16.69
CA PRO A 70 20.90 40.82 -15.38
C PRO A 70 19.52 40.12 -15.34
N ALA A 71 19.30 39.29 -14.33
CA ALA A 71 18.01 38.68 -13.99
C ALA A 71 17.63 39.08 -12.54
N GLY A 72 16.97 40.23 -12.40
CA GLY A 72 16.65 40.79 -11.08
C GLY A 72 17.90 41.24 -10.33
N ARG A 73 18.23 40.57 -9.21
CA ARG A 73 19.43 40.83 -8.39
C ARG A 73 20.62 39.92 -8.72
N THR A 74 20.42 38.95 -9.62
CA THR A 74 21.42 37.95 -10.01
C THR A 74 21.89 38.20 -11.43
N LEU A 75 23.17 37.95 -11.72
CA LEU A 75 23.72 37.98 -13.07
C LEU A 75 23.73 36.57 -13.67
N LEU A 76 23.18 36.42 -14.87
CA LEU A 76 23.28 35.20 -15.67
C LEU A 76 24.50 35.30 -16.59
N CYS A 77 25.43 34.37 -16.43
CA CYS A 77 26.68 34.30 -17.16
C CYS A 77 26.65 33.13 -18.16
N TYR A 78 26.37 33.42 -19.43
CA TYR A 78 26.36 32.44 -20.50
C TYR A 78 27.79 32.26 -21.05
N VAL A 79 28.30 31.05 -21.05
CA VAL A 79 29.65 30.70 -21.50
C VAL A 79 29.55 29.78 -22.72
N VAL A 80 30.18 30.16 -23.82
CA VAL A 80 30.18 29.36 -25.06
C VAL A 80 31.09 28.15 -24.89
N THR A 81 30.55 26.95 -25.07
CA THR A 81 31.28 25.68 -24.94
C THR A 81 31.38 24.89 -26.25
N ILE A 82 30.73 25.38 -27.32
CA ILE A 82 30.72 24.77 -28.65
C ILE A 82 30.86 25.88 -29.70
N ASP A 83 32.02 25.94 -30.35
CA ASP A 83 32.32 26.90 -31.43
C ASP A 83 33.46 26.38 -32.35
N GLY A 84 33.29 25.19 -32.93
CA GLY A 84 34.21 24.63 -33.94
C GLY A 84 35.62 24.20 -33.49
N GLY A 85 36.04 24.50 -32.25
CA GLY A 85 37.34 24.13 -31.65
C GLY A 85 37.26 23.05 -30.55
N PRO A 86 38.40 22.65 -29.93
CA PRO A 86 38.43 21.68 -28.83
C PRO A 86 37.64 22.19 -27.62
N PRO A 87 36.59 21.48 -27.16
CA PRO A 87 35.70 21.96 -26.09
C PRO A 87 36.41 22.30 -24.78
N ALA A 88 37.48 21.58 -24.42
CA ALA A 88 38.27 21.84 -23.22
C ALA A 88 38.91 23.24 -23.23
N ARG A 89 39.50 23.63 -24.37
CA ARG A 89 40.12 24.97 -24.53
C ARG A 89 39.07 26.06 -24.59
N LEU A 90 37.97 25.82 -25.32
CA LEU A 90 36.85 26.76 -25.38
C LEU A 90 36.28 27.05 -23.98
N LEU A 91 36.07 26.01 -23.17
CA LEU A 91 35.61 26.18 -21.79
C LEU A 91 36.65 26.94 -20.94
N GLU A 92 37.93 26.60 -21.02
CA GLU A 92 38.99 27.28 -20.26
C GLU A 92 39.04 28.78 -20.60
N ASP A 93 39.17 29.12 -21.88
CA ASP A 93 39.34 30.49 -22.37
C ASP A 93 38.09 31.35 -22.11
N ASN A 94 36.90 30.83 -22.43
CA ASN A 94 35.66 31.59 -22.32
C ASN A 94 35.20 31.77 -20.87
N LEU A 95 35.41 30.76 -20.01
CA LEU A 95 35.14 30.89 -18.58
C LEU A 95 36.14 31.85 -17.93
N GLU A 96 37.41 31.81 -18.31
CA GLU A 96 38.45 32.74 -17.83
C GLU A 96 38.12 34.19 -18.21
N ASN A 97 37.69 34.42 -19.47
CA ASN A 97 37.26 35.73 -19.93
C ASN A 97 36.01 36.23 -19.19
N CYS A 98 35.02 35.35 -18.99
CA CYS A 98 33.81 35.70 -18.25
C CYS A 98 34.12 36.09 -16.80
N LEU A 99 34.95 35.32 -16.08
CA LEU A 99 35.30 35.57 -14.68
C LEU A 99 36.16 36.82 -14.46
N ARG A 100 36.76 37.36 -15.53
CA ARG A 100 37.52 38.62 -15.53
C ARG A 100 36.65 39.85 -15.78
N ASP A 101 35.42 39.68 -16.22
CA ASP A 101 34.50 40.79 -16.44
C ASP A 101 34.35 41.63 -15.15
N SER A 102 34.44 42.95 -15.30
CA SER A 102 34.40 43.89 -14.18
C SER A 102 33.08 43.82 -13.42
N ARG A 103 31.99 43.40 -14.07
CA ARG A 103 30.65 43.22 -13.48
C ARG A 103 30.62 42.12 -12.42
N LEU A 104 31.53 41.14 -12.48
CA LEU A 104 31.59 40.05 -11.51
C LEU A 104 32.47 40.37 -10.29
N GLN A 105 33.42 41.30 -10.39
CA GLN A 105 34.47 41.47 -9.37
C GLN A 105 33.95 41.87 -7.96
N SER A 106 32.76 42.49 -7.88
CA SER A 106 32.14 42.90 -6.61
C SER A 106 31.26 41.83 -5.95
N LEU A 107 31.04 40.70 -6.64
CA LEU A 107 30.11 39.67 -6.21
C LEU A 107 30.73 38.73 -5.17
N ARG A 108 29.88 38.17 -4.29
CA ARG A 108 30.32 37.31 -3.19
C ARG A 108 29.81 35.88 -3.30
N LYS A 109 28.73 35.62 -4.03
CA LYS A 109 28.17 34.26 -4.20
C LYS A 109 28.09 33.86 -5.65
N LEU A 110 28.85 32.85 -6.06
CA LEU A 110 28.85 32.32 -7.42
C LEU A 110 28.31 30.88 -7.43
N TRP A 111 27.48 30.56 -8.41
CA TRP A 111 27.05 29.21 -8.71
C TRP A 111 27.53 28.79 -10.09
N VAL A 112 28.31 27.72 -10.17
CA VAL A 112 28.99 27.27 -11.40
C VAL A 112 28.70 25.79 -11.64
N PRO A 113 28.01 25.41 -12.73
CA PRO A 113 27.79 24.00 -13.06
C PRO A 113 28.97 23.41 -13.83
N LEU A 114 29.02 22.07 -13.94
CA LEU A 114 29.93 21.39 -14.87
C LEU A 114 29.47 21.58 -16.33
N MET A 115 30.18 22.44 -17.06
CA MET A 115 29.83 22.88 -18.41
C MET A 115 30.49 22.01 -19.50
N GLY A 116 29.86 21.91 -20.67
CA GLY A 116 30.39 21.17 -21.84
C GLY A 116 30.25 19.64 -21.76
N THR A 117 29.60 19.12 -20.73
CA THR A 117 29.47 17.67 -20.45
C THR A 117 28.41 16.95 -21.32
N GLY A 118 27.52 17.71 -21.96
CA GLY A 118 26.49 17.20 -22.87
C GLY A 118 26.97 17.10 -24.32
N THR A 119 26.44 17.97 -25.18
CA THR A 119 26.71 17.98 -26.64
C THR A 119 28.20 18.17 -26.99
N ALA A 120 28.96 18.86 -26.16
CA ALA A 120 30.41 19.05 -26.34
C ALA A 120 31.26 17.83 -25.88
N ARG A 121 30.63 16.82 -25.26
CA ARG A 121 31.24 15.53 -24.85
C ARG A 121 32.47 15.62 -23.94
N LEU A 122 32.62 16.68 -23.13
CA LEU A 122 33.64 16.73 -22.08
C LEU A 122 33.31 15.72 -20.97
N SER A 123 34.32 15.01 -20.47
CA SER A 123 34.13 14.17 -19.28
C SER A 123 33.84 15.02 -18.04
N LEU A 124 33.08 14.49 -17.08
CA LEU A 124 32.77 15.21 -15.83
C LEU A 124 34.05 15.63 -15.08
N VAL A 125 35.05 14.73 -15.03
CA VAL A 125 36.35 15.00 -14.39
C VAL A 125 37.09 16.13 -15.08
N GLU A 126 37.06 16.18 -16.41
CA GLU A 126 37.77 17.19 -17.19
C GLU A 126 37.11 18.56 -17.10
N SER A 127 35.78 18.61 -17.21
CA SER A 127 34.98 19.82 -16.95
C SER A 127 35.26 20.37 -15.54
N PHE A 128 35.21 19.52 -14.52
CA PHE A 128 35.49 19.89 -13.14
C PHE A 128 36.91 20.45 -12.94
N ARG A 129 37.92 19.78 -13.52
CA ARG A 129 39.32 20.22 -13.42
C ARG A 129 39.51 21.60 -14.06
N ILE A 130 38.97 21.82 -15.25
CA ILE A 130 39.05 23.10 -15.96
C ILE A 130 38.36 24.19 -15.15
N THR A 131 37.13 23.95 -14.68
CA THR A 131 36.39 24.91 -13.87
C THR A 131 37.15 25.30 -12.59
N LEU A 132 37.65 24.30 -11.84
CA LEU A 132 38.41 24.55 -10.61
C LEU A 132 39.72 25.30 -10.90
N GLN A 133 40.45 24.91 -11.93
CA GLN A 133 41.71 25.55 -12.33
C GLN A 133 41.50 27.02 -12.72
N VAL A 134 40.45 27.33 -13.48
CA VAL A 134 40.13 28.70 -13.89
C VAL A 134 39.70 29.56 -12.69
N LEU A 135 38.92 28.99 -11.76
CA LEU A 135 38.54 29.69 -10.51
C LEU A 135 39.76 30.03 -9.65
N ILE A 136 40.68 29.08 -9.49
CA ILE A 136 41.95 29.29 -8.77
C ILE A 136 42.81 30.34 -9.49
N ARG A 137 43.01 30.21 -10.81
CA ARG A 137 43.84 31.13 -11.61
C ARG A 137 43.35 32.58 -11.56
N ASN A 138 42.03 32.79 -11.45
CA ASN A 138 41.42 34.11 -11.34
C ASN A 138 41.21 34.58 -9.89
N GLY A 139 41.77 33.84 -8.91
CA GLY A 139 41.76 34.18 -7.49
C GLY A 139 40.38 34.06 -6.82
N TRP A 140 39.39 33.43 -7.46
CA TRP A 140 38.06 33.24 -6.89
C TRP A 140 38.04 32.23 -5.75
N ALA A 141 39.01 31.31 -5.71
CA ALA A 141 39.17 30.32 -4.66
C ALA A 141 39.82 30.87 -3.36
N ASP A 142 40.43 32.05 -3.39
CA ASP A 142 41.17 32.60 -2.23
C ASP A 142 40.61 33.96 -1.78
N ARG A 143 39.47 34.39 -2.34
CA ARG A 143 38.86 35.68 -2.01
C ARG A 143 38.14 35.65 -0.64
N PRO A 144 38.42 36.61 0.25
CA PRO A 144 37.78 36.67 1.55
C PRO A 144 36.28 37.00 1.41
N ALA A 145 35.45 36.31 2.19
CA ALA A 145 33.98 36.46 2.20
C ALA A 145 33.29 36.15 0.85
N THR A 146 33.94 35.36 -0.02
CA THR A 146 33.37 34.83 -1.26
C THR A 146 33.06 33.34 -1.11
N SER A 147 31.90 32.93 -1.61
CA SER A 147 31.43 31.54 -1.66
C SER A 147 31.20 31.14 -3.11
N VAL A 148 31.87 30.09 -3.57
CA VAL A 148 31.71 29.54 -4.92
C VAL A 148 31.16 28.12 -4.80
N THR A 149 29.98 27.88 -5.35
CA THR A 149 29.35 26.56 -5.39
C THR A 149 29.56 25.95 -6.78
N ILE A 150 30.31 24.85 -6.86
CA ILE A 150 30.42 24.03 -8.06
C ILE A 150 29.35 22.94 -8.02
N SER A 151 28.36 23.03 -8.90
CA SER A 151 27.25 22.08 -8.98
C SER A 151 27.62 20.89 -9.87
N THR A 152 27.54 19.69 -9.30
CA THR A 152 27.80 18.42 -9.99
C THR A 152 26.48 17.69 -10.29
N PRO A 153 26.41 16.87 -11.36
CA PRO A 153 25.21 16.08 -11.65
C PRO A 153 25.00 15.00 -10.57
N GLY A 154 23.82 14.39 -10.54
CA GLY A 154 23.51 13.31 -9.59
C GLY A 154 24.26 12.00 -9.90
N PRO A 155 24.21 11.02 -8.98
CA PRO A 155 24.89 9.72 -9.12
C PRO A 155 24.49 8.90 -10.34
N GLU A 156 23.32 9.17 -10.93
CA GLU A 156 22.87 8.51 -12.16
C GLU A 156 23.61 8.99 -13.44
N ALA A 157 24.45 10.02 -13.34
CA ALA A 157 25.18 10.56 -14.49
C ALA A 157 26.43 9.72 -14.84
N ASN A 158 26.58 9.40 -16.13
CA ASN A 158 27.75 8.68 -16.64
C ASN A 158 29.07 9.41 -16.30
N GLY A 159 29.95 8.73 -15.56
CA GLY A 159 31.24 9.26 -15.12
C GLY A 159 31.26 9.89 -13.72
N PHE A 160 30.16 9.80 -12.96
CA PHE A 160 30.07 10.32 -11.60
C PHE A 160 31.08 9.68 -10.64
N ASP A 161 31.27 8.36 -10.68
CA ASP A 161 32.25 7.67 -9.81
C ASP A 161 33.69 8.16 -10.03
N ALA A 162 34.06 8.39 -11.29
CA ALA A 162 35.37 8.92 -11.64
C ALA A 162 35.54 10.38 -11.16
N LEU A 163 34.46 11.17 -11.18
CA LEU A 163 34.41 12.52 -10.63
C LEU A 163 34.57 12.51 -9.11
N ALA A 164 33.82 11.65 -8.41
CA ALA A 164 33.90 11.50 -6.95
C ALA A 164 35.33 11.12 -6.51
N ALA A 165 35.96 10.17 -7.20
CA ALA A 165 37.34 9.78 -6.94
C ALA A 165 38.33 10.94 -7.18
N ALA A 166 38.17 11.70 -8.27
CA ALA A 166 39.03 12.84 -8.57
C ALA A 166 38.91 13.96 -7.52
N ILE A 167 37.70 14.23 -7.02
CA ILE A 167 37.46 15.24 -5.97
C ILE A 167 38.13 14.83 -4.66
N GLN A 168 38.01 13.55 -4.28
CA GLN A 168 38.68 13.02 -3.08
C GLN A 168 40.20 13.16 -3.13
N THR A 169 40.81 13.04 -4.32
CA THR A 169 42.27 13.23 -4.48
C THR A 169 42.75 14.68 -4.38
N LEU A 170 41.84 15.66 -4.50
CA LEU A 170 42.17 17.09 -4.51
C LEU A 170 42.05 17.78 -3.14
N VAL A 171 41.54 17.10 -2.12
CA VAL A 171 41.48 17.63 -0.75
C VAL A 171 42.91 17.64 -0.16
N PRO A 172 43.54 18.81 0.08
CA PRO A 172 44.92 18.84 0.56
C PRO A 172 45.00 18.37 2.00
N SER A 173 45.72 17.28 2.23
CA SER A 173 46.12 16.82 3.56
C SER A 173 47.35 17.58 4.04
N SER A 174 47.27 18.89 4.31
CA SER A 174 48.15 19.65 5.24
C SER A 174 48.13 21.17 5.00
N SER A 175 47.66 21.94 5.98
CA SER A 175 48.30 23.20 6.43
C SER A 175 47.56 23.77 7.64
N LEU A 176 48.01 23.40 8.85
CA LEU A 176 47.91 24.26 10.02
C LEU A 176 49.35 24.68 10.38
N PRO A 177 49.61 25.96 10.67
CA PRO A 177 50.94 26.49 10.94
C PRO A 177 51.52 25.96 12.25
N ASP A 178 52.85 25.93 12.30
CA ASP A 178 53.67 25.59 13.46
C ASP A 178 53.34 26.46 14.68
N GLU A 179 53.41 25.79 15.83
CA GLU A 179 53.28 26.34 17.18
C GLU A 179 54.28 27.48 17.44
N ALA A 180 53.76 28.68 17.69
CA ALA A 180 54.43 29.63 18.57
C ALA A 180 53.38 30.38 19.39
N SER A 181 53.48 30.18 20.71
CA SER A 181 52.84 30.90 21.81
C SER A 181 51.31 30.85 21.92
N GLU A 182 50.77 29.92 22.70
CA GLU A 182 49.77 30.18 23.76
C GLU A 182 49.49 28.91 24.61
N PRO A 183 49.04 29.03 25.88
CA PRO A 183 49.14 27.96 26.88
C PRO A 183 48.21 26.78 26.57
N LYS A 184 48.74 25.55 26.70
CA LYS A 184 48.02 24.28 26.51
C LYS A 184 46.79 24.18 27.41
N ASN A 185 45.63 24.53 26.89
CA ASN A 185 44.33 24.25 27.51
C ASN A 185 44.05 22.74 27.39
N ARG A 186 43.89 22.02 28.51
CA ARG A 186 43.81 20.54 28.57
C ARG A 186 42.75 19.93 27.64
N TRP A 187 41.66 20.67 27.39
CA TRP A 187 40.49 20.17 26.67
C TRP A 187 40.20 20.87 25.33
N SER A 188 40.87 21.99 25.01
CA SER A 188 40.72 22.71 23.73
C SER A 188 39.27 22.87 23.23
N PRO A 189 38.38 23.61 23.94
CA PRO A 189 37.00 23.87 23.48
C PRO A 189 36.95 24.76 22.23
N SER A 190 35.87 24.68 21.45
CA SER A 190 35.51 25.69 20.44
C SER A 190 35.05 26.99 21.11
N LEU A 191 34.98 28.10 20.36
CA LEU A 191 34.50 29.40 20.88
C LEU A 191 33.10 29.31 21.50
N ALA A 192 32.19 28.55 20.88
CA ALA A 192 30.84 28.33 21.39
C ALA A 192 30.84 27.48 22.66
N ALA A 193 31.62 26.40 22.70
CA ALA A 193 31.77 25.57 23.89
C ALA A 193 32.44 26.35 25.04
N GLU A 194 33.42 27.21 24.74
CA GLU A 194 34.07 28.09 25.72
C GLU A 194 33.10 29.12 26.29
N ALA A 195 32.19 29.66 25.47
CA ALA A 195 31.13 30.55 25.93
C ALA A 195 30.15 29.82 26.87
N VAL A 196 29.73 28.60 26.56
CA VAL A 196 28.90 27.77 27.46
C VAL A 196 29.61 27.52 28.79
N LEU A 197 30.92 27.18 28.76
CA LEU A 197 31.70 27.00 29.99
C LEU A 197 31.84 28.30 30.79
N SER A 198 31.94 29.44 30.11
CA SER A 198 31.97 30.76 30.77
C SER A 198 30.64 31.09 31.44
N ILE A 199 29.51 30.70 30.85
CA ILE A 199 28.18 30.81 31.46
C ILE A 199 28.10 29.92 32.69
N ALA A 200 28.54 28.66 32.59
CA ALA A 200 28.62 27.76 33.74
C ALA A 200 29.49 28.35 34.88
N HIS A 201 30.57 29.06 34.53
CA HIS A 201 31.43 29.75 35.50
C HIS A 201 30.71 30.90 36.21
N ALA A 202 29.97 31.70 35.46
CA ALA A 202 29.14 32.75 36.02
C ALA A 202 28.05 32.18 36.96
N LEU A 203 27.44 31.05 36.58
CA LEU A 203 26.46 30.33 37.41
C LEU A 203 27.10 29.77 38.69
N GLY A 204 28.31 29.21 38.63
CA GLY A 204 29.02 28.74 39.82
C GLY A 204 29.37 29.88 40.79
N LYS A 205 29.82 31.02 40.27
CA LYS A 205 30.17 32.20 41.07
C LYS A 205 28.98 32.75 41.86
N SER A 206 27.77 32.70 41.32
CA SER A 206 26.55 33.14 42.05
C SER A 206 26.20 32.23 43.23
N LYS A 207 26.61 30.95 43.15
CA LYS A 207 26.47 29.94 44.21
C LYS A 207 27.68 29.88 45.17
N ASN A 208 28.68 30.74 44.97
CA ASN A 208 29.97 30.69 45.68
C ASN A 208 30.71 29.35 45.45
N GLU A 209 30.43 28.69 44.32
CA GLU A 209 31.09 27.47 43.87
C GLU A 209 32.26 27.82 42.95
N SER A 210 33.45 27.32 43.30
CA SER A 210 34.67 27.51 42.53
C SER A 210 34.97 26.36 41.57
N GLU A 211 34.19 25.27 41.63
CA GLU A 211 34.36 24.08 40.82
C GLU A 211 33.22 23.95 39.78
N LEU A 212 33.55 23.48 38.58
CA LEU A 212 32.55 23.12 37.57
C LEU A 212 31.85 21.81 37.96
N THR A 213 30.52 21.83 37.99
CA THR A 213 29.65 20.68 38.28
C THR A 213 28.76 20.33 37.08
N THR A 214 28.11 19.16 37.13
CA THR A 214 27.30 18.64 36.01
C THR A 214 25.99 19.38 35.81
N GLU A 215 25.40 19.87 36.90
CA GLU A 215 24.17 20.64 36.93
C GLU A 215 24.41 22.08 36.45
N LEU A 216 25.56 22.68 36.77
CA LEU A 216 25.96 23.97 36.20
C LEU A 216 26.14 23.88 34.68
N LEU A 217 26.63 22.75 34.15
CA LEU A 217 26.71 22.50 32.70
C LEU A 217 25.31 22.36 32.07
N LEU A 218 24.41 21.61 32.71
CA LEU A 218 23.03 21.43 32.23
C LEU A 218 22.31 22.78 32.07
N PHE A 219 22.32 23.59 33.13
CA PHE A 219 21.62 24.89 33.14
C PHE A 219 22.34 25.94 32.29
N ALA A 220 23.67 25.88 32.20
CA ALA A 220 24.40 26.73 31.25
C ALA A 220 24.02 26.43 29.80
N LEU A 221 23.85 25.15 29.43
CA LEU A 221 23.39 24.77 28.09
C LEU A 221 21.92 25.15 27.85
N ALA A 222 21.06 24.99 28.86
CA ALA A 222 19.64 25.32 28.77
C ALA A 222 19.37 26.82 28.56
N ASP A 223 20.15 27.70 29.20
CA ASP A 223 19.95 29.16 29.13
C ASP A 223 21.04 29.91 28.35
N ALA A 224 21.94 29.19 27.69
CA ALA A 224 22.98 29.79 26.84
C ALA A 224 22.41 30.65 25.70
N ALA A 225 21.23 30.30 25.19
CA ALA A 225 20.55 31.07 24.15
C ALA A 225 19.90 32.38 24.65
N GLN A 226 19.69 32.51 25.96
CA GLN A 226 18.96 33.64 26.59
C GLN A 226 19.89 34.70 27.22
N THR A 227 21.21 34.48 27.19
CA THR A 227 22.20 35.35 27.86
C THR A 227 22.92 36.25 26.84
N ASP A 228 23.32 37.49 27.22
CA ASP A 228 24.07 38.44 26.35
C ASP A 228 25.42 37.90 25.80
N ALA A 229 25.91 36.78 26.36
CA ALA A 229 27.01 35.97 25.82
C ALA A 229 26.72 35.35 24.44
N PHE A 230 25.48 35.46 23.94
CA PHE A 230 25.04 35.02 22.62
C PHE A 230 25.89 35.59 21.47
N SER A 231 26.46 36.79 21.65
CA SER A 231 27.39 37.40 20.70
C SER A 231 28.68 36.59 20.48
N ARG A 232 29.09 35.76 21.45
CA ARG A 232 30.28 34.88 21.40
C ARG A 232 29.96 33.43 21.04
N ILE A 233 28.72 32.99 21.29
CA ILE A 233 28.24 31.63 20.99
C ILE A 233 28.09 31.42 19.46
N GLY A 234 27.84 32.49 18.70
CA GLY A 234 27.72 32.44 17.24
C GLY A 234 26.47 31.69 16.77
N SER A 235 26.44 31.30 15.49
CA SER A 235 25.31 30.57 14.86
C SER A 235 25.29 29.07 15.16
N ASP A 236 25.80 28.63 16.32
CA ASP A 236 25.84 27.21 16.66
C ASP A 236 24.43 26.69 16.95
N ARG A 237 23.91 25.88 16.02
CA ARG A 237 22.56 25.30 16.08
C ARG A 237 22.38 24.39 17.29
N SER A 238 23.46 23.84 17.84
CA SER A 238 23.44 22.92 18.98
C SER A 238 22.95 23.60 20.26
N VAL A 239 23.32 24.86 20.48
CA VAL A 239 22.88 25.61 21.66
C VAL A 239 21.39 25.91 21.58
N GLY A 240 20.93 26.36 20.41
CA GLY A 240 19.51 26.59 20.16
C GLY A 240 18.68 25.31 20.29
N ALA A 241 19.15 24.21 19.68
CA ALA A 241 18.45 22.92 19.70
C ALA A 241 18.33 22.35 21.11
N PHE A 242 19.39 22.43 21.92
CA PHE A 242 19.34 21.94 23.31
C PHE A 242 18.41 22.78 24.18
N CYS A 243 18.46 24.12 24.02
CA CYS A 243 17.55 25.05 24.69
C CYS A 243 16.07 24.74 24.33
N THR A 244 15.75 24.62 23.05
CA THR A 244 14.40 24.27 22.60
C THR A 244 13.96 22.92 23.15
N ALA A 245 14.79 21.88 23.02
CA ALA A 245 14.45 20.54 23.48
C ALA A 245 14.18 20.47 25.00
N ILE A 246 15.02 21.11 25.83
CA ILE A 246 14.83 21.06 27.28
C ILE A 246 13.60 21.87 27.73
N HIS A 247 13.35 23.03 27.12
CA HIS A 247 12.20 23.88 27.46
C HIS A 247 10.88 23.27 26.98
N GLU A 248 10.84 22.64 25.79
CA GLU A 248 9.65 21.93 25.30
C GLU A 248 9.30 20.69 26.15
N LEU A 249 10.30 19.91 26.56
CA LEU A 249 10.10 18.73 27.40
C LEU A 249 9.76 19.08 28.86
N ALA A 250 10.34 20.16 29.39
CA ALA A 250 10.11 20.58 30.77
C ALA A 250 8.78 21.33 30.95
N GLY A 251 8.38 22.15 29.98
CA GLY A 251 7.22 23.04 30.09
C GLY A 251 7.26 23.88 31.38
N ASP A 252 6.15 23.93 32.10
CA ASP A 252 6.03 24.65 33.39
C ASP A 252 6.91 24.09 34.52
N ARG A 253 7.56 22.93 34.32
CA ARG A 253 8.41 22.26 35.33
C ARG A 253 9.87 22.72 35.29
N TYR A 254 10.27 23.53 34.31
CA TYR A 254 11.62 24.09 34.26
C TYR A 254 11.89 25.06 35.43
N GLU A 255 10.97 25.99 35.67
CA GLU A 255 11.11 27.06 36.66
C GLU A 255 11.27 26.55 38.11
N PRO A 256 10.52 25.51 38.56
CA PRO A 256 10.77 24.85 39.85
C PRO A 256 12.14 24.19 39.95
N ALA A 257 12.64 23.55 38.88
CA ALA A 257 13.94 22.89 38.87
C ALA A 257 15.09 23.91 38.90
N TRP A 258 14.94 25.02 38.17
CA TRP A 258 15.82 26.18 38.24
C TRP A 258 15.88 26.78 39.65
N SER A 259 14.71 26.99 40.27
CA SER A 259 14.56 27.55 41.62
C SER A 259 15.10 26.64 42.73
N GLN A 260 15.28 25.34 42.47
CA GLN A 260 15.95 24.42 43.42
C GLN A 260 17.47 24.62 43.41
N LEU A 261 18.05 25.02 42.29
CA LEU A 261 19.49 25.27 42.17
C LEU A 261 19.86 26.74 42.46
N PHE A 262 19.03 27.70 42.04
CA PHE A 262 19.26 29.14 42.18
C PHE A 262 18.14 29.81 42.99
N LYS A 263 18.45 30.88 43.74
CA LYS A 263 17.43 31.65 44.48
C LYS A 263 16.51 32.41 43.50
N LYS A 264 15.23 32.54 43.87
CA LYS A 264 14.10 33.10 43.07
C LYS A 264 14.30 34.50 42.45
N ASP A 265 15.32 35.26 42.88
CA ASP A 265 15.56 36.65 42.48
C ASP A 265 16.82 36.81 41.60
N TRP A 266 17.31 35.74 40.97
CA TRP A 266 18.55 35.79 40.21
C TRP A 266 18.33 36.18 38.74
N ILE A 267 19.08 37.19 38.28
CA ILE A 267 19.12 37.67 36.89
C ILE A 267 20.52 37.37 36.35
N ALA A 268 20.61 36.85 35.12
CA ALA A 268 21.89 36.52 34.49
C ALA A 268 22.83 37.74 34.41
N PRO A 269 24.12 37.61 34.76
CA PRO A 269 25.06 38.72 34.70
C PRO A 269 25.28 39.18 33.25
N GLN A 270 25.03 40.46 32.98
CA GLN A 270 25.15 41.06 31.64
C GLN A 270 26.60 41.10 31.09
N ASN A 271 27.61 40.96 31.95
CA ASN A 271 29.02 40.91 31.57
C ASN A 271 29.68 39.64 32.11
N ILE A 272 29.85 38.64 31.24
CA ILE A 272 30.61 37.42 31.54
C ILE A 272 32.06 37.66 31.10
N GLU A 273 32.93 38.01 32.05
CA GLU A 273 34.38 38.00 31.83
C GLU A 273 34.83 36.56 31.58
N GLY A 274 35.64 36.34 30.54
CA GLY A 274 36.14 35.02 30.17
C GLY A 274 37.06 34.48 31.26
N GLY A 275 36.52 33.66 32.14
CA GLY A 275 37.24 32.99 33.21
C GLY A 275 37.29 31.50 32.94
N HIS A 276 38.50 30.94 32.85
CA HIS A 276 38.68 29.49 32.89
C HIS A 276 38.42 28.99 34.32
N PHE A 277 37.65 27.91 34.48
CA PHE A 277 37.54 27.23 35.76
C PHE A 277 38.91 26.72 36.21
N ALA A 278 39.32 27.10 37.43
CA ALA A 278 40.56 26.62 38.02
C ALA A 278 40.47 25.15 38.47
N ARG A 279 39.26 24.63 38.72
CA ARG A 279 38.99 23.26 39.19
C ARG A 279 37.67 22.73 38.64
N THR A 280 37.63 21.43 38.36
CA THR A 280 36.43 20.70 37.92
C THR A 280 36.17 19.56 38.90
N THR A 281 34.91 19.24 39.17
CA THR A 281 34.57 17.98 39.85
C THR A 281 35.00 16.77 39.02
N HIS A 282 35.08 15.59 39.64
CA HIS A 282 35.44 14.35 38.92
C HIS A 282 34.49 14.07 37.75
N ASN A 283 33.18 14.23 37.95
CA ASN A 283 32.17 13.94 36.93
C ASN A 283 32.16 15.00 35.82
N ALA A 284 32.28 16.29 36.15
CA ALA A 284 32.36 17.34 35.13
C ALA A 284 33.66 17.23 34.30
N GLY A 285 34.78 16.90 34.93
CA GLY A 285 36.04 16.63 34.24
C GLY A 285 35.94 15.43 33.29
N ALA A 286 35.25 14.36 33.71
CA ALA A 286 35.00 13.19 32.86
C ALA A 286 34.14 13.51 31.63
N ILE A 287 33.14 14.39 31.75
CA ILE A 287 32.32 14.86 30.62
C ILE A 287 33.18 15.64 29.62
N LEU A 288 34.05 16.56 30.09
CA LEU A 288 34.96 17.32 29.23
C LEU A 288 35.99 16.41 28.54
N ASP A 289 36.53 15.42 29.26
CA ASP A 289 37.43 14.41 28.68
C ASP A 289 36.72 13.59 27.58
N ARG A 290 35.44 13.23 27.78
CA ARG A 290 34.62 12.53 26.78
C ARG A 290 34.28 13.40 25.56
N ALA A 291 33.92 14.66 25.77
CA ALA A 291 33.67 15.61 24.67
C ALA A 291 34.94 15.80 23.82
N ALA A 292 36.10 15.99 24.47
CA ALA A 292 37.39 16.07 23.78
C ALA A 292 37.76 14.77 23.06
N ALA A 293 37.44 13.60 23.62
CA ALA A 293 37.64 12.33 22.95
C ALA A 293 36.75 12.20 21.69
N ARG A 294 35.47 12.58 21.75
CA ARG A 294 34.54 12.59 20.61
C ARG A 294 35.02 13.46 19.45
N ALA A 295 35.55 14.65 19.77
CA ALA A 295 36.16 15.53 18.79
C ALA A 295 37.37 14.87 18.10
N ARG A 296 38.27 14.24 18.87
CA ARG A 296 39.45 13.53 18.32
C ARG A 296 39.06 12.37 17.42
N THR A 297 38.06 11.57 17.79
CA THR A 297 37.55 10.48 16.96
C THR A 297 36.97 10.98 15.64
N SER A 298 36.40 12.19 15.65
CA SER A 298 35.88 12.87 14.46
C SER A 298 36.95 13.65 13.67
N GLY A 299 38.24 13.51 14.03
CA GLY A 299 39.34 14.23 13.39
C GLY A 299 39.45 15.73 13.73
N ARG A 300 38.66 16.23 14.69
CA ARG A 300 38.63 17.64 15.10
C ARG A 300 39.58 17.91 16.27
N LYS A 301 40.34 19.01 16.20
CA LYS A 301 41.27 19.45 17.26
C LYS A 301 40.55 20.07 18.47
N GLN A 302 39.36 20.62 18.26
CA GLN A 302 38.52 21.25 19.28
C GLN A 302 37.16 20.55 19.35
N PHE A 303 36.61 20.39 20.55
CA PHE A 303 35.24 19.89 20.73
C PHE A 303 34.22 21.01 20.59
N ILE A 304 33.08 20.70 19.97
CA ILE A 304 31.97 21.63 19.77
C ILE A 304 30.86 21.40 20.80
N VAL A 305 29.83 22.24 20.80
CA VAL A 305 28.73 22.13 21.76
C VAL A 305 27.99 20.79 21.63
N ASP A 306 27.80 20.26 20.42
CA ASP A 306 27.20 18.92 20.22
C ASP A 306 27.98 17.80 20.93
N ASP A 307 29.32 17.82 20.87
CA ASP A 307 30.15 16.84 21.60
C ASP A 307 29.94 16.95 23.12
N LEU A 308 29.76 18.19 23.62
CA LEU A 308 29.53 18.48 25.03
C LEU A 308 28.14 18.03 25.49
N VAL A 309 27.10 18.30 24.70
CA VAL A 309 25.72 17.88 24.97
C VAL A 309 25.63 16.35 25.02
N ARG A 310 26.17 15.66 24.01
CA ARG A 310 26.19 14.19 23.95
C ARG A 310 26.99 13.60 25.10
N ALA A 311 28.16 14.17 25.41
CA ALA A 311 28.95 13.72 26.55
C ALA A 311 28.25 13.93 27.89
N LEU A 312 27.46 15.00 28.05
CA LEU A 312 26.67 15.26 29.25
C LEU A 312 25.56 14.21 29.41
N LEU A 313 24.70 14.04 28.39
CA LEU A 313 23.51 13.18 28.46
C LEU A 313 23.82 11.68 28.56
N GLU A 314 24.97 11.24 28.05
CA GLU A 314 25.43 9.85 28.20
C GLU A 314 26.19 9.57 29.51
N SER A 315 26.47 10.61 30.30
CA SER A 315 27.22 10.49 31.54
C SER A 315 26.29 10.43 32.75
N PRO A 316 26.58 9.60 33.77
CA PRO A 316 25.89 9.68 35.04
C PRO A 316 26.29 10.98 35.77
N GLY A 317 25.34 11.66 36.40
CA GLY A 317 25.62 12.87 37.16
C GLY A 317 24.41 13.37 37.96
N ILE A 318 24.65 14.36 38.82
CA ILE A 318 23.61 14.96 39.68
C ILE A 318 22.56 15.69 38.83
N PHE A 319 22.92 16.15 37.63
CA PHE A 319 21.99 16.73 36.67
C PHE A 319 20.79 15.82 36.34
N VAL A 320 20.94 14.50 36.46
CA VAL A 320 19.84 13.52 36.24
C VAL A 320 18.72 13.68 37.27
N ASP A 321 19.05 14.04 38.51
CA ASP A 321 18.02 14.30 39.53
C ASP A 321 17.22 15.57 39.20
N TYR A 322 17.86 16.58 38.62
CA TYR A 322 17.17 17.78 38.13
C TYR A 322 16.29 17.48 36.91
N LEU A 323 16.75 16.62 35.99
CA LEU A 323 15.90 16.12 34.90
C LEU A 323 14.68 15.36 35.43
N ARG A 324 14.84 14.55 36.48
CA ARG A 324 13.72 13.85 37.14
C ARG A 324 12.71 14.83 37.76
N VAL A 325 13.16 15.93 38.37
CA VAL A 325 12.27 17.00 38.85
C VAL A 325 11.50 17.65 37.70
N MET A 326 12.12 17.79 36.53
CA MET A 326 11.46 18.26 35.30
C MET A 326 10.57 17.20 34.62
N GLY A 327 10.56 15.95 35.11
CA GLY A 327 9.84 14.84 34.49
C GLY A 327 10.45 14.37 33.16
N ILE A 328 11.75 14.56 32.97
CA ILE A 328 12.48 14.25 31.74
C ILE A 328 13.47 13.11 31.98
N GLU A 329 13.47 12.11 31.09
CA GLU A 329 14.52 11.10 31.02
C GLU A 329 15.66 11.58 30.12
N ALA A 330 16.93 11.28 30.47
CA ALA A 330 18.09 11.76 29.72
C ALA A 330 18.09 11.33 28.24
N ASN A 331 17.59 10.13 27.94
CA ASN A 331 17.43 9.65 26.56
C ASN A 331 16.35 10.42 25.80
N ALA A 332 15.23 10.77 26.44
CA ALA A 332 14.18 11.56 25.81
C ALA A 332 14.66 12.98 25.48
N LEU A 333 15.53 13.55 26.34
CA LEU A 333 16.18 14.84 26.06
C LEU A 333 17.20 14.73 24.91
N LEU A 334 17.93 13.62 24.81
CA LEU A 334 18.84 13.38 23.68
C LEU A 334 18.07 13.24 22.36
N GLU A 335 16.96 12.49 22.34
CA GLU A 335 16.08 12.34 21.17
C GLU A 335 15.47 13.68 20.76
N GLY A 336 14.91 14.45 21.71
CA GLY A 336 14.38 15.78 21.42
C GLY A 336 15.45 16.76 20.91
N TYR A 337 16.66 16.68 21.45
CA TYR A 337 17.80 17.45 20.98
C TYR A 337 18.19 17.11 19.53
N GLU A 338 18.23 15.82 19.19
CA GLU A 338 18.52 15.35 17.83
C GLU A 338 17.42 15.72 16.82
N ASP A 339 16.16 15.65 17.23
CA ASP A 339 15.02 16.05 16.42
C ASP A 339 15.08 17.54 16.05
N VAL A 340 15.31 18.40 17.04
CA VAL A 340 15.46 19.85 16.81
C VAL A 340 16.71 20.17 15.98
N LEU A 341 17.82 19.45 16.20
CA LEU A 341 19.06 19.63 15.43
C LEU A 341 18.90 19.26 13.95
N THR A 342 18.21 18.15 13.68
CA THR A 342 18.03 17.65 12.32
C THR A 342 16.95 18.43 11.57
N GLY A 343 15.91 18.90 12.28
CA GLY A 343 14.80 19.67 11.70
C GLY A 343 14.12 18.95 10.54
N GLN A 344 14.31 17.64 10.42
CA GLN A 344 13.83 16.84 9.31
C GLN A 344 12.38 16.46 9.59
N VAL A 345 11.44 17.27 9.09
CA VAL A 345 10.12 16.73 8.81
C VAL A 345 10.32 15.69 7.71
N LEU A 346 10.25 14.40 8.07
CA LEU A 346 10.09 13.32 7.11
C LEU A 346 8.88 13.67 6.24
N MET A 347 9.12 14.17 5.03
CA MET A 347 8.08 14.42 4.02
C MET A 347 7.59 13.09 3.42
N SER A 348 7.28 12.14 4.31
CA SER A 348 6.69 10.85 4.02
C SER A 348 5.19 10.97 4.27
N LEU A 349 4.45 11.29 3.21
CA LEU A 349 2.98 11.25 3.24
C LEU A 349 2.53 9.78 3.21
N HIS A 350 1.79 9.36 4.23
CA HIS A 350 1.13 8.06 4.22
C HIS A 350 -0.14 8.15 3.38
N ASN A 351 -0.30 7.22 2.44
CA ASN A 351 -1.51 7.13 1.62
C ASN A 351 -2.63 6.45 2.42
N ASP A 352 -3.87 6.96 2.29
CA ASP A 352 -5.09 6.36 2.85
C ASP A 352 -5.59 5.16 2.01
N ALA A 353 -4.64 4.35 1.51
CA ALA A 353 -4.93 3.16 0.75
C ALA A 353 -5.11 1.96 1.68
N ALA A 354 -6.07 1.08 1.34
CA ALA A 354 -6.20 -0.21 1.99
C ALA A 354 -4.89 -1.00 1.88
N SER A 355 -4.55 -1.73 2.94
CA SER A 355 -3.27 -2.45 3.06
C SER A 355 -3.48 -3.87 3.52
N ILE A 356 -2.65 -4.77 2.99
CA ILE A 356 -2.54 -6.18 3.42
C ILE A 356 -1.63 -6.35 4.64
N GLN A 357 -0.83 -5.33 4.98
CA GLN A 357 0.04 -5.38 6.16
C GLN A 357 -0.80 -5.19 7.41
N ASP A 358 -0.76 -6.18 8.30
CA ASP A 358 -1.50 -6.09 9.55
C ASP A 358 -0.77 -5.18 10.54
N ARG A 359 -1.36 -4.01 10.78
CA ARG A 359 -0.91 -3.04 11.80
C ARG A 359 -2.00 -2.76 12.83
N LEU A 360 -3.17 -3.40 12.69
CA LEU A 360 -4.37 -3.16 13.48
C LEU A 360 -4.87 -4.42 14.21
N GLY A 361 -4.16 -5.54 14.08
CA GLY A 361 -4.50 -6.84 14.68
C GLY A 361 -5.55 -7.61 13.91
N TYR A 362 -5.71 -7.37 12.60
CA TYR A 362 -6.73 -7.98 11.75
C TYR A 362 -6.36 -9.37 11.22
N ALA A 363 -5.10 -9.79 11.34
CA ALA A 363 -4.61 -11.06 10.84
C ALA A 363 -5.36 -12.26 11.43
N THR A 364 -5.68 -12.23 12.73
CA THR A 364 -6.41 -13.32 13.40
C THR A 364 -7.83 -13.49 12.84
N TYR A 365 -8.50 -12.37 12.55
CA TYR A 365 -9.84 -12.38 11.95
C TYR A 365 -9.79 -12.87 10.50
N ALA A 366 -8.82 -12.37 9.73
CA ALA A 366 -8.62 -12.77 8.34
C ALA A 366 -8.35 -14.27 8.21
N GLU A 367 -7.55 -14.83 9.12
CA GLU A 367 -7.23 -16.26 9.17
C GLU A 367 -8.47 -17.11 9.46
N ALA A 368 -9.23 -16.76 10.49
CA ALA A 368 -10.42 -17.51 10.88
C ALA A 368 -11.48 -17.50 9.77
N ILE A 369 -11.71 -16.35 9.13
CA ILE A 369 -12.68 -16.23 8.03
C ILE A 369 -12.19 -17.02 6.80
N ALA A 370 -10.90 -16.92 6.44
CA ALA A 370 -10.35 -17.66 5.31
C ALA A 370 -10.38 -19.18 5.53
N SER A 371 -10.03 -19.64 6.74
CA SER A 371 -10.13 -21.05 7.15
C SER A 371 -11.58 -21.55 7.09
N PHE A 372 -12.53 -20.72 7.54
CA PHE A 372 -13.95 -21.05 7.49
C PHE A 372 -14.47 -21.19 6.05
N LEU A 373 -14.07 -20.29 5.14
CA LEU A 373 -14.48 -20.29 3.74
C LEU A 373 -13.81 -21.38 2.89
N SER A 374 -12.54 -21.71 3.19
CA SER A 374 -11.79 -22.77 2.50
C SER A 374 -12.13 -24.19 2.98
N ASN A 375 -12.87 -24.33 4.08
CA ASN A 375 -13.23 -25.64 4.62
C ASN A 375 -14.14 -26.42 3.63
N PRO A 376 -13.79 -27.66 3.24
CA PRO A 376 -14.61 -28.49 2.36
C PRO A 376 -16.04 -28.75 2.88
N SER A 377 -16.24 -28.65 4.19
CA SER A 377 -17.54 -28.82 4.86
C SER A 377 -18.39 -27.55 4.87
N THR A 378 -17.91 -26.44 4.30
CA THR A 378 -18.66 -25.19 4.15
C THR A 378 -19.30 -25.15 2.76
N PRO A 379 -20.58 -25.56 2.59
CA PRO A 379 -21.22 -25.53 1.29
C PRO A 379 -21.50 -24.09 0.85
N ALA A 380 -21.21 -23.80 -0.42
CA ALA A 380 -21.75 -22.62 -1.09
C ALA A 380 -23.21 -22.88 -1.51
N PRO A 381 -24.09 -21.85 -1.56
CA PRO A 381 -23.76 -20.43 -1.45
C PRO A 381 -23.76 -19.88 -0.01
N ILE A 382 -22.78 -19.02 0.31
CA ILE A 382 -22.68 -18.36 1.61
C ILE A 382 -22.39 -16.87 1.47
N SER A 383 -22.87 -16.05 2.40
CA SER A 383 -22.57 -14.60 2.42
C SER A 383 -22.11 -14.16 3.81
N VAL A 384 -20.88 -13.66 3.85
CA VAL A 384 -20.21 -13.07 5.01
C VAL A 384 -20.21 -11.56 4.83
N SER A 385 -20.66 -10.81 5.82
CA SER A 385 -20.54 -9.35 5.80
C SER A 385 -19.51 -8.87 6.80
N VAL A 386 -18.55 -8.07 6.34
CA VAL A 386 -17.57 -7.34 7.15
C VAL A 386 -18.15 -5.95 7.47
N GLN A 387 -18.56 -5.77 8.72
CA GLN A 387 -19.33 -4.62 9.18
C GLN A 387 -18.47 -3.69 10.04
N ALA A 388 -18.44 -2.39 9.70
CA ALA A 388 -17.80 -1.34 10.50
C ALA A 388 -18.14 0.05 9.94
N PRO A 389 -17.97 1.13 10.71
CA PRO A 389 -17.97 2.50 10.17
C PRO A 389 -16.90 2.76 9.11
N TRP A 390 -16.96 3.93 8.48
CA TRP A 390 -15.89 4.44 7.62
C TRP A 390 -14.59 4.62 8.41
N GLY A 391 -13.45 4.36 7.76
CA GLY A 391 -12.11 4.44 8.38
C GLY A 391 -11.71 3.24 9.26
N ALA A 392 -12.64 2.32 9.58
CA ALA A 392 -12.34 1.16 10.42
C ALA A 392 -11.52 0.04 9.74
N GLY A 393 -11.13 0.19 8.47
CA GLY A 393 -10.28 -0.78 7.76
C GLY A 393 -11.00 -2.01 7.19
N LYS A 394 -12.28 -1.88 6.79
CA LYS A 394 -13.07 -2.94 6.13
C LYS A 394 -12.36 -3.50 4.88
N SER A 395 -11.94 -2.61 3.98
CA SER A 395 -11.25 -2.99 2.74
C SER A 395 -9.91 -3.68 3.03
N SER A 396 -9.16 -3.21 4.04
CA SER A 396 -7.90 -3.86 4.48
C SER A 396 -8.14 -5.29 4.97
N LEU A 397 -9.13 -5.52 5.85
CA LEU A 397 -9.48 -6.87 6.31
C LEU A 397 -9.93 -7.76 5.13
N MET A 398 -10.74 -7.24 4.21
CA MET A 398 -11.16 -8.00 3.02
C MET A 398 -9.99 -8.37 2.11
N GLN A 399 -9.03 -7.46 1.91
CA GLN A 399 -7.81 -7.76 1.16
C GLN A 399 -6.94 -8.81 1.87
N MET A 400 -6.85 -8.77 3.21
CA MET A 400 -6.15 -9.80 3.99
C MET A 400 -6.83 -11.18 3.92
N ILE A 401 -8.16 -11.24 3.87
CA ILE A 401 -8.92 -12.48 3.66
C ILE A 401 -8.65 -12.98 2.23
N ARG A 402 -8.71 -12.08 1.24
CA ARG A 402 -8.42 -12.40 -0.16
C ARG A 402 -7.03 -12.99 -0.33
N GLU A 403 -6.02 -12.38 0.28
CA GLU A 403 -4.62 -12.82 0.18
C GLU A 403 -4.41 -14.22 0.78
N ARG A 404 -5.17 -14.61 1.81
CA ARG A 404 -5.12 -15.95 2.40
C ARG A 404 -5.82 -17.01 1.54
N LEU A 405 -6.95 -16.63 0.93
CA LEU A 405 -7.69 -17.52 0.05
C LEU A 405 -7.01 -17.69 -1.31
N ASP A 406 -6.34 -16.65 -1.77
CA ASP A 406 -5.87 -16.49 -3.14
C ASP A 406 -4.72 -15.46 -3.22
N PRO A 407 -3.49 -15.91 -2.94
CA PRO A 407 -2.31 -15.06 -2.86
C PRO A 407 -2.02 -14.29 -4.15
N GLU A 408 -1.54 -13.05 -4.02
CA GLU A 408 -1.21 -12.17 -5.14
C GLU A 408 -0.24 -12.80 -6.14
N ARG A 409 0.78 -13.52 -5.63
CA ARG A 409 1.76 -14.25 -6.44
C ARG A 409 1.12 -15.24 -7.43
N ILE A 410 -0.04 -15.81 -7.07
CA ILE A 410 -0.78 -16.77 -7.90
C ILE A 410 -1.73 -16.03 -8.82
N ARG A 411 -2.43 -15.02 -8.30
CA ARG A 411 -3.39 -14.20 -9.04
C ARG A 411 -2.77 -13.45 -10.23
N ASP A 412 -1.59 -12.88 -10.05
CA ASP A 412 -0.92 -12.05 -11.05
C ASP A 412 0.15 -12.81 -11.87
N ALA A 413 0.23 -14.14 -11.73
CA ALA A 413 1.22 -14.98 -12.40
C ALA A 413 1.20 -14.85 -13.93
N TYR A 414 0.02 -14.62 -14.53
CA TYR A 414 -0.17 -14.50 -15.98
C TYR A 414 -0.59 -13.09 -16.42
N ARG A 415 -0.56 -12.11 -15.49
CA ARG A 415 -0.93 -10.74 -15.79
C ARG A 415 0.17 -10.10 -16.63
N LEU A 416 -0.18 -9.68 -17.85
CA LEU A 416 0.74 -8.99 -18.75
C LEU A 416 1.25 -7.70 -18.08
N LYS A 417 2.57 -7.60 -17.87
CA LYS A 417 3.19 -6.38 -17.36
C LYS A 417 3.17 -5.31 -18.46
N VAL A 418 2.92 -4.06 -18.07
CA VAL A 418 2.89 -2.91 -18.99
C VAL A 418 4.21 -2.87 -19.78
N GLY A 419 4.12 -2.98 -21.12
CA GLY A 419 5.27 -3.00 -22.02
C GLY A 419 5.69 -4.36 -22.57
N GLN A 420 5.07 -5.48 -22.14
CA GLN A 420 5.30 -6.81 -22.74
C GLN A 420 4.29 -7.13 -23.85
N THR A 421 4.76 -7.52 -25.03
CA THR A 421 3.92 -8.05 -26.12
C THR A 421 3.50 -9.48 -25.82
N ALA A 422 2.19 -9.76 -25.89
CA ALA A 422 1.64 -11.10 -25.72
C ALA A 422 2.22 -12.04 -26.79
N PHE A 423 2.97 -13.07 -26.38
CA PHE A 423 3.38 -14.15 -27.26
C PHE A 423 2.34 -15.28 -27.21
N GLY A 424 1.68 -15.52 -28.35
CA GLY A 424 0.86 -16.73 -28.59
C GLY A 424 -0.65 -16.50 -28.67
N ALA A 425 -1.12 -15.93 -29.78
CA ALA A 425 -2.55 -15.86 -30.13
C ALA A 425 -3.05 -17.18 -30.73
N LEU A 426 -4.28 -17.60 -30.42
CA LEU A 426 -4.96 -18.73 -31.04
C LEU A 426 -5.05 -18.52 -32.56
N ASN A 427 -4.77 -19.55 -33.35
CA ASN A 427 -4.91 -19.51 -34.79
C ASN A 427 -6.36 -19.83 -35.21
N LEU A 428 -6.80 -19.35 -36.36
CA LEU A 428 -8.15 -19.64 -36.90
C LEU A 428 -8.44 -21.16 -37.04
N GLY A 429 -7.42 -21.97 -37.31
CA GLY A 429 -7.55 -23.44 -37.33
C GLY A 429 -7.83 -24.05 -35.96
N SER A 430 -7.24 -23.50 -34.90
CA SER A 430 -7.48 -23.92 -33.51
C SER A 430 -8.90 -23.57 -33.06
N VAL A 431 -9.40 -22.40 -33.48
CA VAL A 431 -10.79 -21.96 -33.28
C VAL A 431 -11.80 -22.90 -33.94
N LEU A 432 -11.54 -23.32 -35.19
CA LEU A 432 -12.41 -24.28 -35.90
C LEU A 432 -12.44 -25.65 -35.22
N LYS A 433 -11.30 -26.17 -34.77
CA LYS A 433 -11.25 -27.44 -34.02
C LYS A 433 -12.02 -27.36 -32.70
N LEU A 434 -11.98 -26.22 -32.03
CA LEU A 434 -12.71 -25.96 -30.80
C LEU A 434 -14.24 -25.92 -31.04
N LEU A 435 -14.67 -25.38 -32.19
CA LEU A 435 -16.07 -25.37 -32.64
C LEU A 435 -16.59 -26.77 -33.04
N GLU A 436 -15.72 -27.65 -33.55
CA GLU A 436 -16.07 -29.00 -33.98
C GLU A 436 -16.19 -30.00 -32.82
N ARG A 437 -15.38 -29.87 -31.76
CA ARG A 437 -15.42 -30.72 -30.56
C ARG A 437 -16.41 -30.21 -29.51
N LYS A 438 -17.71 -30.24 -29.82
CA LYS A 438 -18.74 -29.64 -28.96
C LYS A 438 -19.11 -30.43 -27.67
N LYS A 439 -18.37 -31.46 -27.24
CA LYS A 439 -18.77 -32.26 -26.06
C LYS A 439 -17.71 -32.65 -25.02
N ASP A 440 -16.44 -32.89 -25.36
CA ASP A 440 -15.46 -33.40 -24.38
C ASP A 440 -14.22 -32.52 -24.31
N ILE A 441 -14.32 -31.39 -23.61
CA ILE A 441 -13.16 -30.55 -23.27
C ILE A 441 -13.07 -30.50 -21.74
N GLY A 442 -12.54 -31.57 -21.17
CA GLY A 442 -12.07 -31.60 -19.79
C GLY A 442 -10.69 -30.95 -19.64
N PRO A 443 -10.22 -30.73 -18.40
CA PRO A 443 -8.92 -30.13 -18.09
C PRO A 443 -7.73 -30.84 -18.78
N GLU A 444 -7.86 -32.11 -19.17
CA GLU A 444 -6.86 -32.87 -19.93
C GLU A 444 -6.49 -32.26 -21.29
N PHE A 445 -7.46 -31.64 -22.00
CA PHE A 445 -7.19 -31.05 -23.31
C PHE A 445 -6.30 -29.79 -23.22
N LEU A 446 -6.48 -29.01 -22.14
CA LEU A 446 -5.67 -27.81 -21.88
C LEU A 446 -4.26 -28.19 -21.40
N HIS A 447 -4.12 -29.35 -20.76
CA HIS A 447 -2.83 -29.91 -20.39
C HIS A 447 -2.02 -30.36 -21.63
N ASP A 448 -2.64 -31.10 -22.57
CA ASP A 448 -1.96 -31.63 -23.78
C ASP A 448 -1.59 -30.54 -24.81
N ALA A 449 -2.40 -29.49 -24.94
CA ALA A 449 -2.08 -28.34 -25.79
C ALA A 449 -0.91 -27.49 -25.23
N TYR A 450 -0.79 -27.41 -23.91
CA TYR A 450 0.30 -26.71 -23.23
C TYR A 450 1.60 -27.50 -23.26
N THR A 451 1.58 -28.82 -22.98
CA THR A 451 2.80 -29.67 -23.01
C THR A 451 3.43 -29.71 -24.40
N LYS A 452 2.63 -29.75 -25.48
CA LYS A 452 3.15 -29.74 -26.85
C LYS A 452 3.78 -28.41 -27.28
N THR A 453 3.34 -27.30 -26.70
CA THR A 453 3.85 -25.96 -27.06
C THR A 453 5.07 -25.57 -26.22
N VAL A 454 5.17 -26.06 -24.98
CA VAL A 454 6.30 -25.78 -24.07
C VAL A 454 7.46 -26.76 -24.25
N ALA A 455 7.23 -28.00 -24.68
CA ALA A 455 8.29 -28.98 -24.95
C ALA A 455 9.26 -28.60 -26.10
N GLN A 456 9.05 -27.46 -26.77
CA GLN A 456 9.94 -26.94 -27.81
C GLN A 456 10.83 -25.77 -27.34
N ASN A 457 10.67 -25.27 -26.11
CA ASN A 457 11.47 -24.16 -25.57
C ASN A 457 11.98 -24.52 -24.16
N GLU A 458 13.22 -24.99 -24.05
CA GLU A 458 13.82 -25.52 -22.80
C GLU A 458 14.18 -24.45 -21.74
N ASP A 459 14.03 -23.15 -22.01
CA ASP A 459 14.56 -22.09 -21.12
C ASP A 459 13.54 -21.42 -20.17
N ILE A 460 12.29 -21.88 -20.11
CA ILE A 460 11.29 -21.29 -19.18
C ILE A 460 10.89 -22.32 -18.12
N ALA A 461 11.69 -22.37 -17.05
CA ALA A 461 11.33 -23.13 -15.84
C ALA A 461 10.01 -22.60 -15.26
N THR A 462 8.92 -23.31 -15.49
CA THR A 462 7.59 -23.00 -14.95
C THR A 462 7.39 -23.77 -13.64
N PRO A 463 6.98 -23.11 -12.54
CA PRO A 463 6.71 -23.80 -11.29
C PRO A 463 5.46 -24.70 -11.45
N PRO A 464 5.44 -25.89 -10.82
CA PRO A 464 4.28 -26.79 -10.88
C PRO A 464 3.08 -26.15 -10.17
N ILE A 465 2.00 -25.91 -10.90
CA ILE A 465 0.74 -25.37 -10.36
C ILE A 465 0.04 -26.49 -9.59
N ARG A 466 0.19 -26.52 -8.26
CA ARG A 466 -0.80 -27.15 -7.37
C ARG A 466 -1.86 -26.09 -7.08
N HIS A 467 -3.09 -26.29 -7.57
CA HIS A 467 -4.23 -25.45 -7.18
C HIS A 467 -4.54 -25.73 -5.70
N GLU A 468 -4.11 -24.85 -4.81
CA GLU A 468 -4.39 -24.92 -3.36
C GLU A 468 -5.19 -23.70 -2.85
N GLY A 469 -5.74 -22.85 -3.74
CA GLY A 469 -6.48 -21.64 -3.36
C GLY A 469 -7.83 -21.49 -4.09
N LEU A 470 -8.81 -20.85 -3.43
CA LEU A 470 -10.13 -20.55 -4.01
C LEU A 470 -10.03 -19.40 -5.02
N PHE A 471 -10.84 -19.43 -6.09
CA PHE A 471 -10.90 -18.29 -7.02
C PHE A 471 -11.55 -17.08 -6.36
N THR A 472 -10.82 -15.96 -6.25
CA THR A 472 -11.36 -14.71 -5.72
C THR A 472 -11.62 -13.66 -6.78
N ILE A 473 -12.69 -12.89 -6.61
CA ILE A 473 -13.11 -11.83 -7.52
C ILE A 473 -13.38 -10.58 -6.69
N TRP A 474 -12.77 -9.47 -7.06
CA TRP A 474 -12.98 -8.18 -6.39
C TRP A 474 -13.90 -7.28 -7.19
N PHE A 475 -15.01 -6.86 -6.60
CA PHE A 475 -16.00 -6.02 -7.23
C PHE A 475 -16.25 -4.76 -6.37
N ASN A 476 -15.87 -3.60 -6.89
CA ASN A 476 -16.19 -2.32 -6.27
C ASN A 476 -17.53 -1.84 -6.82
N ALA A 477 -18.57 -1.83 -5.98
CA ALA A 477 -19.91 -1.45 -6.40
C ALA A 477 -19.97 0.04 -6.75
N TRP A 478 -19.25 0.89 -6.03
CA TRP A 478 -19.29 2.35 -6.18
C TRP A 478 -18.79 2.85 -7.55
N LYS A 479 -17.89 2.11 -8.22
CA LYS A 479 -17.31 2.45 -9.54
C LYS A 479 -18.33 2.71 -10.67
N TYR A 480 -19.55 2.21 -10.56
CA TYR A 480 -20.56 2.25 -11.63
C TYR A 480 -21.64 3.31 -11.36
N GLU A 481 -22.12 4.03 -12.37
CA GLU A 481 -23.09 5.13 -12.18
C GLU A 481 -24.54 4.62 -12.07
N SER A 482 -24.92 3.63 -12.90
CA SER A 482 -26.30 3.10 -12.96
C SER A 482 -26.43 1.65 -12.48
N CYS A 483 -27.65 1.22 -12.13
CA CYS A 483 -27.91 -0.17 -11.72
C CYS A 483 -27.59 -1.19 -12.83
N GLU A 484 -27.82 -0.84 -14.10
CA GLU A 484 -27.49 -1.69 -15.24
C GLU A 484 -25.97 -1.84 -15.42
N GLN A 485 -25.24 -0.73 -15.22
CA GLN A 485 -23.78 -0.74 -15.24
C GLN A 485 -23.17 -1.55 -14.10
N VAL A 486 -23.79 -1.58 -12.92
CA VAL A 486 -23.33 -2.42 -11.79
C VAL A 486 -23.32 -3.90 -12.18
N TRP A 487 -24.36 -4.38 -12.85
CA TRP A 487 -24.45 -5.77 -13.27
C TRP A 487 -23.51 -6.13 -14.40
N SER A 488 -23.44 -5.27 -15.43
CA SER A 488 -22.43 -5.36 -16.49
C SER A 488 -21.02 -5.39 -15.89
N GLY A 489 -20.79 -4.51 -14.93
CA GLY A 489 -19.55 -4.39 -14.17
C GLY A 489 -19.21 -5.63 -13.36
N LEU A 490 -20.18 -6.27 -12.72
CA LEU A 490 -19.96 -7.51 -11.97
C LEU A 490 -19.57 -8.65 -12.92
N VAL A 491 -20.29 -8.80 -14.03
CA VAL A 491 -19.96 -9.81 -15.05
C VAL A 491 -18.57 -9.54 -15.64
N ASP A 492 -18.26 -8.29 -15.97
CA ASP A 492 -16.94 -7.87 -16.46
C ASP A 492 -15.84 -8.15 -15.42
N ALA A 493 -16.05 -7.81 -14.16
CA ALA A 493 -15.11 -8.09 -13.07
C ALA A 493 -14.84 -9.59 -12.91
N ILE A 494 -15.86 -10.43 -13.05
CA ILE A 494 -15.74 -11.89 -13.01
C ILE A 494 -14.95 -12.39 -14.22
N VAL A 495 -15.34 -12.00 -15.43
CA VAL A 495 -14.71 -12.46 -16.67
C VAL A 495 -13.25 -12.01 -16.75
N SER A 496 -12.96 -10.76 -16.45
CA SER A 496 -11.61 -10.19 -16.47
C SER A 496 -10.70 -10.86 -15.44
N GLN A 497 -11.12 -10.97 -14.18
CA GLN A 497 -10.26 -11.54 -13.12
C GLN A 497 -10.10 -13.06 -13.22
N ILE A 498 -11.03 -13.78 -13.85
CA ILE A 498 -10.80 -15.17 -14.24
C ILE A 498 -9.81 -15.24 -15.41
N SER A 499 -10.01 -14.38 -16.43
CA SER A 499 -9.16 -14.35 -17.64
C SER A 499 -7.71 -13.99 -17.36
N ASP A 500 -7.45 -13.07 -16.43
CA ASP A 500 -6.09 -12.62 -16.07
C ASP A 500 -5.26 -13.73 -15.40
N ARG A 501 -5.91 -14.79 -14.92
CA ARG A 501 -5.27 -15.97 -14.32
C ARG A 501 -5.02 -17.09 -15.31
N LEU A 502 -5.55 -16.97 -16.53
CA LEU A 502 -5.40 -17.97 -17.57
C LEU A 502 -4.20 -17.62 -18.44
N PRO A 503 -3.35 -18.60 -18.80
CA PRO A 503 -2.37 -18.43 -19.87
C PRO A 503 -3.02 -17.88 -21.14
N ILE A 504 -2.30 -17.11 -21.96
CA ILE A 504 -2.83 -16.36 -23.11
C ILE A 504 -3.75 -17.22 -24.01
N VAL A 505 -3.30 -18.41 -24.39
CA VAL A 505 -4.07 -19.35 -25.23
C VAL A 505 -5.36 -19.81 -24.54
N GLN A 506 -5.31 -20.07 -23.23
CA GLN A 506 -6.46 -20.50 -22.44
C GLN A 506 -7.44 -19.34 -22.21
N ARG A 507 -6.93 -18.13 -22.00
CA ARG A 507 -7.71 -16.90 -21.90
C ARG A 507 -8.51 -16.66 -23.16
N GLU A 508 -7.87 -16.71 -24.33
CA GLU A 508 -8.58 -16.52 -25.61
C GLU A 508 -9.61 -17.63 -25.85
N ALA A 509 -9.30 -18.88 -25.50
CA ALA A 509 -10.24 -20.00 -25.63
C ALA A 509 -11.44 -19.85 -24.69
N PHE A 510 -11.21 -19.39 -23.46
CA PHE A 510 -12.25 -19.09 -22.48
C PHE A 510 -13.17 -17.96 -22.95
N LEU A 511 -12.59 -16.83 -23.39
CA LEU A 511 -13.33 -15.69 -23.94
C LEU A 511 -14.13 -16.07 -25.20
N LEU A 512 -13.49 -16.83 -26.10
CA LEU A 512 -14.14 -17.36 -27.29
C LEU A 512 -15.31 -18.28 -26.92
N ARG A 513 -15.15 -19.20 -25.96
CA ARG A 513 -16.22 -20.09 -25.50
C ARG A 513 -17.38 -19.31 -24.89
N LEU A 514 -17.08 -18.30 -24.08
CA LEU A 514 -18.09 -17.44 -23.49
C LEU A 514 -18.92 -16.72 -24.56
N HIS A 515 -18.28 -16.28 -25.65
CA HIS A 515 -18.94 -15.57 -26.74
C HIS A 515 -19.62 -16.50 -27.77
N LEU A 516 -19.09 -17.70 -28.00
CA LEU A 516 -19.76 -18.75 -28.79
C LEU A 516 -21.01 -19.32 -28.10
N ALA A 517 -21.10 -19.23 -26.77
CA ALA A 517 -22.34 -19.51 -26.06
C ALA A 517 -23.44 -18.45 -26.30
N ARG A 518 -23.10 -17.31 -26.91
CA ARG A 518 -24.00 -16.18 -27.24
C ARG A 518 -24.33 -16.07 -28.74
N ILE A 519 -23.46 -16.54 -29.63
CA ILE A 519 -23.58 -16.42 -31.09
C ILE A 519 -23.76 -17.82 -31.69
N ASP A 520 -24.63 -17.95 -32.71
CA ASP A 520 -24.74 -19.21 -33.45
C ASP A 520 -23.38 -19.57 -34.08
N ASP A 521 -22.81 -20.72 -33.68
CA ASP A 521 -21.56 -21.29 -34.22
C ASP A 521 -21.51 -21.29 -35.75
N GLY A 522 -22.67 -21.29 -36.43
CA GLY A 522 -22.79 -21.20 -37.88
C GLY A 522 -22.29 -19.88 -38.47
N ILE A 523 -22.47 -18.76 -37.75
CA ILE A 523 -22.07 -17.41 -38.21
C ILE A 523 -20.54 -17.28 -38.20
N VAL A 524 -19.89 -17.74 -37.14
CA VAL A 524 -18.42 -17.71 -37.00
C VAL A 524 -17.78 -18.64 -38.03
N ARG A 525 -18.32 -19.86 -38.22
CA ARG A 525 -17.87 -20.78 -39.28
C ARG A 525 -17.98 -20.16 -40.67
N ARG A 526 -19.14 -19.59 -41.00
CA ARG A 526 -19.38 -18.97 -42.32
C ARG A 526 -18.39 -17.86 -42.62
N LYS A 527 -18.07 -16.99 -41.66
CA LYS A 527 -17.08 -15.92 -41.87
C LYS A 527 -15.65 -16.44 -42.10
N ILE A 528 -15.23 -17.49 -41.39
CA ILE A 528 -13.93 -18.12 -41.62
C ILE A 528 -13.89 -18.74 -43.03
N TYR A 529 -14.97 -19.43 -43.45
CA TYR A 529 -15.09 -19.96 -44.80
C TYR A 529 -15.13 -18.86 -45.88
N ASP A 530 -15.88 -17.78 -45.67
CA ASP A 530 -15.97 -16.64 -46.58
C ASP A 530 -14.61 -15.95 -46.74
N ARG A 531 -13.80 -15.88 -45.68
CA ARG A 531 -12.43 -15.35 -45.72
C ARG A 531 -11.49 -16.23 -46.54
N VAL A 532 -11.51 -17.55 -46.33
CA VAL A 532 -10.77 -18.51 -47.16
C VAL A 532 -11.18 -18.38 -48.62
N LEU A 533 -12.49 -18.29 -48.88
CA LEU A 533 -13.04 -18.17 -50.23
C LEU A 533 -12.66 -16.85 -50.90
N THR A 534 -12.66 -15.71 -50.19
CA THR A 534 -12.31 -14.40 -50.75
C THR A 534 -10.82 -14.29 -51.09
N ILE A 535 -9.93 -14.74 -50.21
CA ILE A 535 -8.48 -14.76 -50.47
C ILE A 535 -8.18 -15.70 -51.64
N TRP A 536 -8.83 -16.86 -51.67
CA TRP A 536 -8.72 -17.80 -52.78
C TRP A 536 -9.21 -17.19 -54.10
N TRP A 537 -10.42 -16.61 -54.14
CA TRP A 537 -10.97 -15.96 -55.34
C TRP A 537 -10.09 -14.82 -55.87
N ALA A 538 -9.49 -14.01 -55.00
CA ALA A 538 -8.60 -12.93 -55.40
C ALA A 538 -7.32 -13.42 -56.11
N GLN A 539 -6.84 -14.62 -55.76
CA GLN A 539 -5.68 -15.25 -56.40
C GLN A 539 -6.10 -16.04 -57.65
N VAL A 540 -7.23 -16.74 -57.60
CA VAL A 540 -7.80 -17.52 -58.70
C VAL A 540 -8.17 -16.64 -59.87
N ARG A 541 -8.76 -15.46 -59.65
CA ARG A 541 -9.16 -14.52 -60.71
C ARG A 541 -8.00 -14.20 -61.67
N ARG A 542 -6.77 -14.09 -61.15
CA ARG A 542 -5.57 -13.82 -61.98
C ARG A 542 -5.18 -15.02 -62.83
N ALA A 543 -5.21 -16.22 -62.25
CA ALA A 543 -4.90 -17.45 -62.97
C ALA A 543 -5.98 -17.81 -64.02
N LEU A 544 -7.25 -17.51 -63.72
CA LEU A 544 -8.38 -17.73 -64.61
C LEU A 544 -8.35 -16.75 -65.79
N LEU A 545 -7.97 -15.48 -65.58
CA LEU A 545 -7.73 -14.51 -66.65
C LEU A 545 -6.57 -14.91 -67.57
N ILE A 546 -5.46 -15.40 -67.00
CA ILE A 546 -4.30 -15.88 -67.77
C ILE A 546 -4.66 -17.16 -68.55
N GLY A 547 -5.38 -18.10 -67.91
CA GLY A 547 -5.80 -19.35 -68.53
C GLY A 547 -6.82 -19.15 -69.65
N VAL A 548 -7.82 -18.29 -69.47
CA VAL A 548 -8.81 -17.93 -70.50
C VAL A 548 -8.14 -17.17 -71.65
N GLY A 549 -7.20 -16.27 -71.35
CA GLY A 549 -6.40 -15.60 -72.38
C GLY A 549 -5.62 -16.60 -73.24
N ALA A 550 -4.95 -17.56 -72.61
CA ALA A 550 -4.15 -18.58 -73.31
C ALA A 550 -5.02 -19.53 -74.17
N THR A 551 -6.19 -19.93 -73.70
CA THR A 551 -7.11 -20.79 -74.46
C THR A 551 -7.77 -20.04 -75.63
N VAL A 552 -8.16 -18.78 -75.44
CA VAL A 552 -8.67 -17.93 -76.53
C VAL A 552 -7.59 -17.67 -77.59
N SER A 553 -6.33 -17.46 -77.20
CA SER A 553 -5.21 -17.36 -78.15
C SER A 553 -4.97 -18.65 -78.92
N LEU A 554 -5.07 -19.82 -78.27
CA LEU A 554 -4.93 -21.13 -78.93
C LEU A 554 -6.09 -21.44 -79.90
N ILE A 555 -7.32 -21.08 -79.54
CA ILE A 555 -8.49 -21.20 -80.42
C ILE A 555 -8.41 -20.22 -81.59
N GLY A 556 -7.97 -18.98 -81.35
CA GLY A 556 -7.71 -17.97 -82.39
C GLY A 556 -6.65 -18.42 -83.40
N LEU A 557 -5.58 -19.06 -82.94
CA LEU A 557 -4.56 -19.69 -83.79
C LEU A 557 -5.11 -20.89 -84.58
N GLY A 558 -6.05 -21.65 -84.02
CA GLY A 558 -6.77 -22.72 -84.72
C GLY A 558 -7.69 -22.20 -85.83
N ALA A 559 -8.37 -21.08 -85.59
CA ALA A 559 -9.22 -20.41 -86.57
C ALA A 559 -8.42 -19.69 -87.67
N ALA A 560 -7.18 -19.25 -87.41
CA ALA A 560 -6.30 -18.67 -88.44
C ALA A 560 -6.03 -19.64 -89.61
N LYS A 561 -6.15 -20.95 -89.39
CA LYS A 561 -6.05 -21.99 -90.42
C LYS A 561 -7.12 -21.86 -91.52
N THR A 562 -8.28 -21.26 -91.24
CA THR A 562 -9.33 -21.04 -92.25
C THR A 562 -9.11 -19.76 -93.07
N VAL A 563 -8.21 -18.88 -92.62
CA VAL A 563 -7.95 -17.57 -93.26
C VAL A 563 -6.62 -17.58 -94.04
N PHE A 564 -5.63 -18.36 -93.62
CA PHE A 564 -4.30 -18.43 -94.26
C PHE A 564 -3.87 -19.89 -94.52
N PRO A 565 -4.08 -20.44 -95.74
CA PRO A 565 -3.88 -21.85 -96.05
C PRO A 565 -2.42 -22.34 -96.05
N ASP A 566 -1.43 -21.43 -96.24
CA ASP A 566 -0.02 -21.80 -96.42
C ASP A 566 0.75 -22.06 -95.11
N LEU A 567 0.10 -21.93 -93.95
CA LEU A 567 0.66 -22.27 -92.63
C LEU A 567 0.57 -23.79 -92.34
N SER A 568 1.00 -24.63 -93.27
CA SER A 568 0.73 -26.08 -93.24
C SER A 568 1.58 -26.94 -92.28
N PRO A 569 2.84 -26.60 -91.90
CA PRO A 569 3.62 -27.44 -90.97
C PRO A 569 3.38 -27.11 -89.48
N LEU A 570 3.05 -25.86 -89.17
CA LEU A 570 2.90 -25.37 -87.79
C LEU A 570 1.47 -25.57 -87.26
N ALA A 571 0.44 -25.35 -88.09
CA ALA A 571 -0.96 -25.50 -87.70
C ALA A 571 -1.41 -26.96 -87.50
N THR A 572 -0.76 -27.92 -88.16
CA THR A 572 -1.08 -29.35 -88.05
C THR A 572 -0.58 -29.96 -86.73
N ASN A 573 0.61 -29.58 -86.26
CA ASN A 573 1.11 -29.96 -84.94
C ASN A 573 0.32 -29.31 -83.79
N ILE A 574 -0.10 -28.05 -83.96
CA ILE A 574 -0.96 -27.35 -82.98
C ILE A 574 -2.36 -27.99 -82.89
N SER A 575 -2.92 -28.49 -84.00
CA SER A 575 -4.23 -29.17 -83.99
C SER A 575 -4.23 -30.54 -83.27
N LYS A 576 -3.10 -31.26 -83.27
CA LYS A 576 -2.92 -32.47 -82.43
C LYS A 576 -2.70 -32.11 -80.96
N MET A 577 -2.11 -30.95 -80.69
CA MET A 577 -1.97 -30.37 -79.34
C MET A 577 -3.30 -29.82 -78.79
N GLY A 578 -4.27 -29.50 -79.65
CA GLY A 578 -5.61 -29.04 -79.26
C GLY A 578 -6.45 -30.08 -78.52
N TYR A 579 -6.27 -31.38 -78.83
CA TYR A 579 -6.94 -32.48 -78.10
C TYR A 579 -6.38 -32.66 -76.68
N TRP A 580 -5.06 -32.50 -76.52
CA TRP A 580 -4.43 -32.47 -75.20
C TRP A 580 -4.78 -31.18 -74.44
N GLY A 581 -4.90 -30.03 -75.13
CA GLY A 581 -5.32 -28.76 -74.54
C GLY A 581 -6.75 -28.77 -73.98
N GLY A 582 -7.67 -29.54 -74.59
CA GLY A 582 -9.06 -29.66 -74.14
C GLY A 582 -9.29 -30.51 -72.89
N ILE A 583 -8.37 -31.44 -72.56
CA ILE A 583 -8.48 -32.33 -71.39
C ILE A 583 -7.42 -32.01 -70.34
N VAL A 584 -6.15 -31.85 -70.74
CA VAL A 584 -5.04 -31.57 -69.82
C VAL A 584 -5.09 -30.14 -69.29
N GLY A 585 -5.53 -29.17 -70.09
CA GLY A 585 -5.67 -27.77 -69.66
C GLY A 585 -6.63 -27.64 -68.47
N PRO A 586 -7.88 -28.13 -68.58
CA PRO A 586 -8.81 -28.15 -67.46
C PRO A 586 -8.31 -28.97 -66.27
N VAL A 587 -7.71 -30.15 -66.50
CA VAL A 587 -7.22 -31.00 -65.40
C VAL A 587 -6.06 -30.35 -64.63
N LEU A 588 -5.09 -29.74 -65.32
CA LEU A 588 -3.99 -29.00 -64.69
C LEU A 588 -4.48 -27.72 -64.01
N LEU A 589 -5.45 -27.03 -64.60
CA LEU A 589 -6.06 -25.85 -63.98
C LEU A 589 -6.84 -26.25 -62.73
N SER A 590 -7.65 -27.29 -62.77
CA SER A 590 -8.37 -27.83 -61.60
C SER A 590 -7.40 -28.30 -60.52
N ALA A 591 -6.32 -29.00 -60.87
CA ALA A 591 -5.28 -29.40 -59.93
C ALA A 591 -4.55 -28.19 -59.32
N TYR A 592 -4.23 -27.18 -60.12
CA TYR A 592 -3.62 -25.92 -59.65
C TYR A 592 -4.57 -25.15 -58.72
N LEU A 593 -5.85 -25.05 -59.07
CA LEU A 593 -6.87 -24.38 -58.26
C LEU A 593 -7.11 -25.11 -56.93
N ALA A 594 -7.13 -26.45 -56.95
CA ALA A 594 -7.24 -27.29 -55.76
C ALA A 594 -6.00 -27.17 -54.87
N LEU A 595 -4.79 -27.20 -55.44
CA LEU A 595 -3.54 -27.00 -54.71
C LEU A 595 -3.49 -25.59 -54.09
N ARG A 596 -3.88 -24.56 -54.85
CA ARG A 596 -3.97 -23.18 -54.36
C ARG A 596 -5.04 -22.98 -53.29
N TYR A 597 -6.16 -23.68 -53.39
CA TYR A 597 -7.19 -23.71 -52.35
C TYR A 597 -6.61 -24.32 -51.07
N TRP A 598 -5.91 -25.46 -51.19
CA TRP A 598 -5.32 -26.16 -50.06
C TRP A 598 -4.23 -25.34 -49.37
N VAL A 599 -3.31 -24.74 -50.13
CA VAL A 599 -2.26 -23.85 -49.60
C VAL A 599 -2.85 -22.58 -48.98
N THR A 600 -3.89 -21.99 -49.58
CA THR A 600 -4.56 -20.80 -49.00
C THR A 600 -5.29 -21.16 -47.72
N ARG A 601 -5.95 -22.32 -47.67
CA ARG A 601 -6.62 -22.84 -46.48
C ARG A 601 -5.63 -23.05 -45.33
N GLU A 602 -4.48 -23.67 -45.58
CA GLU A 602 -3.45 -23.84 -44.56
C GLU A 602 -2.89 -22.50 -44.06
N LYS A 603 -2.63 -21.55 -44.97
CA LYS A 603 -2.16 -20.21 -44.61
C LYS A 603 -3.16 -19.42 -43.77
N THR A 604 -4.44 -19.41 -44.17
CA THR A 604 -5.50 -18.71 -43.43
C THR A 604 -5.80 -19.39 -42.10
N TYR A 605 -5.69 -20.72 -41.99
CA TYR A 605 -5.84 -21.41 -40.71
C TYR A 605 -4.68 -21.16 -39.74
N ALA A 606 -3.51 -20.78 -40.26
CA ALA A 606 -2.36 -20.36 -39.46
C ALA A 606 -2.42 -18.89 -39.01
N GLU A 607 -3.32 -18.06 -39.57
CA GLU A 607 -3.47 -16.66 -39.18
C GLU A 607 -3.95 -16.51 -37.71
N PRO A 608 -3.41 -15.53 -36.96
CA PRO A 608 -3.82 -15.26 -35.58
C PRO A 608 -5.27 -14.75 -35.53
N ALA A 609 -6.07 -15.29 -34.60
CA ALA A 609 -7.50 -15.04 -34.48
C ALA A 609 -7.85 -13.63 -33.97
N GLU A 610 -6.92 -12.97 -33.26
CA GLU A 610 -7.08 -11.60 -32.74
C GLU A 610 -7.45 -10.59 -33.83
N LEU A 611 -6.84 -10.68 -35.01
CA LEU A 611 -7.03 -9.74 -36.13
C LEU A 611 -8.39 -9.87 -36.85
N SER A 612 -9.12 -10.98 -36.67
CA SER A 612 -10.38 -11.25 -37.38
C SER A 612 -11.62 -11.34 -36.48
N LEU A 613 -11.44 -11.49 -35.16
CA LEU A 613 -12.54 -11.67 -34.20
C LEU A 613 -12.63 -10.56 -33.14
N ALA A 614 -11.80 -9.52 -33.20
CA ALA A 614 -11.85 -8.36 -32.31
C ALA A 614 -13.25 -7.80 -31.99
N PRO A 615 -14.17 -7.58 -32.97
CA PRO A 615 -15.53 -7.09 -32.67
C PRO A 615 -16.43 -8.12 -31.96
N TYR A 616 -15.97 -9.38 -31.86
CA TYR A 616 -16.63 -10.47 -31.15
C TYR A 616 -15.92 -10.82 -29.84
N LEU A 617 -14.89 -10.08 -29.43
CA LEU A 617 -14.16 -10.26 -28.17
C LEU A 617 -14.50 -9.20 -27.11
N THR A 618 -15.38 -8.25 -27.44
CA THR A 618 -15.85 -7.19 -26.52
C THR A 618 -17.09 -7.62 -25.75
N VAL A 619 -17.14 -7.33 -24.45
CA VAL A 619 -18.31 -7.57 -23.59
C VAL A 619 -19.47 -6.68 -24.06
N PRO A 620 -20.70 -7.21 -24.22
CA PRO A 620 -21.84 -6.43 -24.68
C PRO A 620 -22.31 -5.40 -23.63
N ASP A 621 -22.81 -4.27 -24.11
CA ASP A 621 -23.42 -3.24 -23.28
C ASP A 621 -24.86 -3.62 -22.93
N TYR A 622 -25.07 -4.11 -21.71
CA TYR A 622 -26.37 -4.59 -21.23
C TYR A 622 -27.40 -3.48 -21.00
N ALA A 623 -26.98 -2.22 -20.98
CA ALA A 623 -27.85 -1.06 -20.75
C ALA A 623 -28.89 -0.85 -21.87
N GLN A 624 -28.69 -1.46 -23.04
CA GLN A 624 -29.54 -1.25 -24.22
C GLN A 624 -30.62 -2.33 -24.44
N SER A 625 -30.78 -3.28 -23.51
CA SER A 625 -31.62 -4.47 -23.73
C SER A 625 -32.80 -4.61 -22.75
N VAL A 626 -34.04 -4.60 -23.27
CA VAL A 626 -35.26 -4.93 -22.51
C VAL A 626 -35.20 -6.43 -22.12
N GLY A 627 -35.20 -6.72 -20.81
CA GLY A 627 -35.00 -8.08 -20.28
C GLY A 627 -33.58 -8.37 -19.77
N ALA A 628 -32.78 -7.33 -19.49
CA ALA A 628 -31.39 -7.39 -19.02
C ALA A 628 -31.15 -8.44 -17.92
N ILE A 629 -32.01 -8.54 -16.91
CA ILE A 629 -31.82 -9.47 -15.76
C ILE A 629 -31.74 -10.94 -16.22
N HIS A 630 -32.60 -11.38 -17.14
CA HIS A 630 -32.57 -12.77 -17.63
C HIS A 630 -31.33 -13.06 -18.48
N GLN A 631 -30.86 -12.07 -19.24
CA GLN A 631 -29.64 -12.19 -20.05
C GLN A 631 -28.39 -12.21 -19.17
N ILE A 632 -28.34 -11.36 -18.14
CA ILE A 632 -27.31 -11.35 -17.09
C ILE A 632 -27.27 -12.71 -16.39
N HIS A 633 -28.42 -13.30 -16.05
CA HIS A 633 -28.51 -14.61 -15.40
C HIS A 633 -27.95 -15.75 -16.26
N ALA A 634 -28.28 -15.74 -17.55
CA ALA A 634 -27.80 -16.71 -18.51
C ALA A 634 -26.28 -16.55 -18.73
N ASP A 635 -25.79 -15.32 -18.78
CA ASP A 635 -24.37 -15.02 -18.94
C ASP A 635 -23.55 -15.38 -17.71
N LEU A 636 -23.99 -14.99 -16.51
CA LEU A 636 -23.33 -15.37 -15.26
C LEU A 636 -23.27 -16.91 -15.11
N ARG A 637 -24.34 -17.62 -15.46
CA ARG A 637 -24.33 -19.09 -15.50
C ARG A 637 -23.30 -19.64 -16.50
N ARG A 638 -23.17 -19.04 -17.68
CA ARG A 638 -22.18 -19.44 -18.69
C ARG A 638 -20.75 -19.17 -18.23
N VAL A 639 -20.49 -18.00 -17.66
CA VAL A 639 -19.17 -17.61 -17.12
C VAL A 639 -18.75 -18.58 -16.02
N LEU A 640 -19.63 -18.83 -15.04
CA LEU A 640 -19.35 -19.71 -13.92
C LEU A 640 -19.24 -21.18 -14.35
N ALA A 641 -20.02 -21.62 -15.35
CA ALA A 641 -19.90 -22.97 -15.93
C ALA A 641 -18.62 -23.16 -16.77
N ALA A 642 -18.04 -22.08 -17.28
CA ALA A 642 -16.79 -22.08 -18.06
C ALA A 642 -15.55 -21.90 -17.17
N ALA A 643 -15.71 -21.59 -15.88
CA ALA A 643 -14.61 -21.50 -14.93
C ALA A 643 -13.86 -22.84 -14.80
N PRO A 644 -12.54 -22.81 -14.50
CA PRO A 644 -11.72 -24.03 -14.40
C PRO A 644 -12.28 -25.02 -13.38
N LYS A 645 -12.29 -26.31 -13.73
CA LYS A 645 -12.72 -27.41 -12.85
C LYS A 645 -11.48 -28.18 -12.38
N GLU A 646 -11.33 -28.38 -11.06
CA GLU A 646 -10.21 -29.14 -10.49
C GLU A 646 -10.34 -30.66 -10.71
N ALA A 647 -11.57 -31.19 -10.80
CA ALA A 647 -11.84 -32.60 -11.07
C ALA A 647 -13.09 -32.77 -11.93
N ALA A 648 -13.21 -33.91 -12.61
CA ALA A 648 -14.24 -34.21 -13.61
C ALA A 648 -15.70 -33.96 -13.15
N ASP A 649 -15.96 -33.90 -11.84
CA ASP A 649 -17.31 -33.73 -11.27
C ASP A 649 -17.43 -32.77 -10.07
N THR A 650 -16.40 -31.98 -9.72
CA THR A 650 -16.47 -31.08 -8.55
C THR A 650 -16.10 -29.64 -8.92
N PHE A 651 -17.08 -28.74 -8.86
CA PHE A 651 -16.88 -27.29 -9.01
C PHE A 651 -16.22 -26.70 -7.76
N THR A 652 -15.14 -25.94 -7.93
CA THR A 652 -14.52 -25.14 -6.86
C THR A 652 -15.37 -23.88 -6.63
N PRO A 653 -15.75 -23.54 -5.38
CA PRO A 653 -16.55 -22.35 -5.12
C PRO A 653 -15.76 -21.07 -5.42
N ILE A 654 -16.46 -20.07 -5.94
CA ILE A 654 -15.86 -18.76 -6.28
C ILE A 654 -16.22 -17.77 -5.17
N VAL A 655 -15.23 -17.05 -4.66
CA VAL A 655 -15.40 -16.05 -3.59
C VAL A 655 -15.43 -14.64 -4.20
N ILE A 656 -16.56 -13.95 -4.08
CA ILE A 656 -16.79 -12.61 -4.62
C ILE A 656 -16.74 -11.60 -3.46
N PHE A 657 -15.75 -10.72 -3.50
CA PHE A 657 -15.61 -9.58 -2.60
C PHE A 657 -16.37 -8.38 -3.16
N ILE A 658 -17.27 -7.81 -2.38
CA ILE A 658 -18.05 -6.61 -2.74
C ILE A 658 -17.62 -5.48 -1.79
N ASP A 659 -17.06 -4.40 -2.35
CA ASP A 659 -16.58 -3.23 -1.59
C ASP A 659 -17.31 -1.94 -1.98
N ASP A 660 -17.22 -0.93 -1.10
CA ASP A 660 -17.84 0.40 -1.21
C ASP A 660 -19.36 0.39 -1.46
N LEU A 661 -20.06 -0.63 -0.98
CA LEU A 661 -21.52 -0.71 -1.11
C LEU A 661 -22.21 0.43 -0.33
N ASP A 662 -21.64 0.81 0.81
CA ASP A 662 -22.12 1.88 1.70
C ASP A 662 -21.94 3.30 1.13
N ARG A 663 -21.23 3.46 0.01
CA ARG A 663 -21.09 4.73 -0.74
C ARG A 663 -22.08 4.87 -1.90
N CYS A 664 -22.87 3.83 -2.17
CA CYS A 664 -23.80 3.80 -3.29
C CYS A 664 -25.13 4.51 -2.98
N SER A 665 -25.87 4.89 -4.03
CA SER A 665 -27.22 5.43 -3.87
C SER A 665 -28.22 4.35 -3.38
N PRO A 666 -29.34 4.73 -2.74
CA PRO A 666 -30.33 3.78 -2.23
C PRO A 666 -30.86 2.77 -3.26
N THR A 667 -31.15 3.23 -4.48
CA THR A 667 -31.64 2.38 -5.58
C THR A 667 -30.59 1.37 -6.04
N LYS A 668 -29.32 1.79 -6.05
CA LYS A 668 -28.19 0.96 -6.43
C LYS A 668 -27.89 -0.11 -5.37
N ILE A 669 -27.93 0.26 -4.09
CA ILE A 669 -27.80 -0.67 -2.97
C ILE A 669 -28.87 -1.75 -3.05
N ALA A 670 -30.15 -1.37 -3.23
CA ALA A 670 -31.25 -2.31 -3.38
C ALA A 670 -31.02 -3.29 -4.55
N SER A 671 -30.59 -2.79 -5.71
CA SER A 671 -30.31 -3.63 -6.89
C SER A 671 -29.17 -4.64 -6.66
N VAL A 672 -28.06 -4.23 -6.03
CA VAL A 672 -26.95 -5.14 -5.68
C VAL A 672 -27.40 -6.21 -4.70
N VAL A 673 -28.14 -5.80 -3.65
CA VAL A 673 -28.64 -6.68 -2.59
C VAL A 673 -29.63 -7.71 -3.12
N GLU A 674 -30.57 -7.30 -3.98
CA GLU A 674 -31.49 -8.20 -4.68
C GLU A 674 -30.72 -9.21 -5.52
N GLY A 675 -29.67 -8.74 -6.18
CA GLY A 675 -28.76 -9.57 -6.95
C GLY A 675 -28.05 -10.65 -6.15
N VAL A 676 -27.40 -10.26 -5.06
CA VAL A 676 -26.73 -11.19 -4.16
C VAL A 676 -27.75 -12.18 -3.58
N SER A 677 -28.91 -11.70 -3.14
CA SER A 677 -29.98 -12.55 -2.60
C SER A 677 -30.44 -13.63 -3.59
N MET A 678 -30.55 -13.26 -4.86
CA MET A 678 -30.90 -14.16 -5.95
C MET A 678 -29.81 -15.22 -6.20
N LEU A 679 -28.54 -14.85 -6.17
CA LEU A 679 -27.43 -15.80 -6.32
C LEU A 679 -27.31 -16.74 -5.12
N LEU A 680 -27.62 -16.25 -3.92
CA LEU A 680 -27.70 -17.07 -2.71
C LEU A 680 -28.90 -18.03 -2.72
N ALA A 681 -29.98 -17.71 -3.44
CA ALA A 681 -31.17 -18.55 -3.54
C ALA A 681 -31.00 -19.73 -4.50
N SER A 682 -29.91 -19.77 -5.28
CA SER A 682 -29.68 -20.77 -6.31
C SER A 682 -28.41 -21.57 -6.03
N ASP A 683 -28.59 -22.87 -5.74
CA ASP A 683 -27.49 -23.82 -5.49
C ASP A 683 -26.59 -24.04 -6.71
N THR A 684 -27.00 -23.52 -7.87
CA THR A 684 -26.33 -23.72 -9.16
C THR A 684 -25.03 -22.93 -9.27
N TYR A 685 -24.90 -21.81 -8.55
CA TYR A 685 -23.81 -20.85 -8.75
C TYR A 685 -22.59 -21.10 -7.87
N ARG A 686 -22.73 -21.87 -6.77
CA ARG A 686 -21.66 -22.18 -5.78
C ARG A 686 -20.75 -20.97 -5.48
N CYS A 687 -21.33 -19.77 -5.40
CA CYS A 687 -20.62 -18.54 -5.07
C CYS A 687 -20.64 -18.29 -3.55
N MET A 688 -19.53 -17.81 -3.03
CA MET A 688 -19.41 -17.26 -1.68
C MET A 688 -19.24 -15.75 -1.80
N PHE A 689 -19.84 -14.97 -0.90
CA PHE A 689 -19.76 -13.51 -0.90
C PHE A 689 -19.08 -13.01 0.37
N VAL A 690 -18.17 -12.05 0.23
CA VAL A 690 -17.59 -11.28 1.33
C VAL A 690 -17.90 -9.80 1.07
N ILE A 691 -18.75 -9.20 1.88
CA ILE A 691 -19.30 -7.87 1.61
C ILE A 691 -18.82 -6.88 2.68
N GLY A 692 -18.07 -5.87 2.29
CA GLY A 692 -17.71 -4.75 3.15
C GLY A 692 -18.82 -3.71 3.17
N MET A 693 -19.34 -3.37 4.35
CA MET A 693 -20.41 -2.38 4.46
C MET A 693 -20.48 -1.71 5.84
N ASP A 694 -20.97 -0.47 5.89
CA ASP A 694 -21.56 0.08 7.11
C ASP A 694 -23.03 -0.37 7.22
N PRO A 695 -23.39 -1.17 8.23
CA PRO A 695 -24.73 -1.73 8.33
C PRO A 695 -25.83 -0.67 8.53
N GLN A 696 -25.53 0.47 9.18
CA GLN A 696 -26.51 1.54 9.40
C GLN A 696 -26.81 2.29 8.09
N MET A 697 -25.75 2.61 7.32
CA MET A 697 -25.90 3.26 6.02
C MET A 697 -26.70 2.40 5.05
N ILE A 698 -26.41 1.09 5.01
CA ILE A 698 -27.16 0.14 4.17
C ILE A 698 -28.61 -0.01 4.64
N ALA A 699 -28.85 -0.13 5.95
CA ALA A 699 -30.21 -0.23 6.49
C ALA A 699 -31.05 1.01 6.14
N ALA A 700 -30.51 2.21 6.35
CA ALA A 700 -31.18 3.47 6.01
C ALA A 700 -31.43 3.61 4.51
N ALA A 701 -30.47 3.20 3.67
CA ALA A 701 -30.61 3.20 2.23
C ALA A 701 -31.71 2.24 1.74
N LEU A 702 -31.75 1.01 2.27
CA LEU A 702 -32.78 0.03 1.94
C LEU A 702 -34.16 0.48 2.40
N GLU A 703 -34.25 1.13 3.56
CA GLU A 703 -35.49 1.67 4.07
C GLU A 703 -36.01 2.80 3.18
N LYS A 704 -35.13 3.70 2.74
CA LYS A 704 -35.47 4.75 1.76
C LYS A 704 -35.89 4.17 0.41
N ALA A 705 -35.22 3.12 -0.07
CA ALA A 705 -35.55 2.45 -1.33
C ALA A 705 -36.92 1.75 -1.30
N HIS A 706 -37.40 1.36 -0.12
CA HIS A 706 -38.66 0.63 0.08
C HIS A 706 -39.70 1.43 0.91
N ALA A 707 -39.62 2.77 0.90
CA ALA A 707 -40.49 3.64 1.69
C ALA A 707 -41.99 3.39 1.44
N GLU A 708 -42.40 3.21 0.18
CA GLU A 708 -43.80 2.93 -0.20
C GLU A 708 -44.31 1.59 0.37
N ILE A 709 -43.42 0.61 0.55
CA ILE A 709 -43.77 -0.69 1.16
C ILE A 709 -44.01 -0.47 2.66
N ARG A 710 -43.15 0.31 3.32
CA ARG A 710 -43.26 0.60 4.76
C ARG A 710 -44.58 1.25 5.13
N GLU A 711 -45.07 2.18 4.30
CA GLU A 711 -46.36 2.87 4.52
C GLU A 711 -47.56 1.93 4.43
N ARG A 712 -47.45 0.84 3.66
CA ARG A 712 -48.50 -0.16 3.47
C ARG A 712 -48.45 -1.29 4.51
N LEU A 713 -47.39 -1.36 5.33
CA LEU A 713 -47.27 -2.38 6.37
C LEU A 713 -48.19 -2.08 7.58
N PRO A 714 -48.74 -3.13 8.23
CA PRO A 714 -49.48 -2.97 9.47
C PRO A 714 -48.70 -2.18 10.54
N SER A 715 -49.39 -1.39 11.37
CA SER A 715 -48.78 -0.55 12.41
C SER A 715 -47.84 -1.29 13.37
N TYR A 716 -48.12 -2.57 13.65
CA TYR A 716 -47.27 -3.40 14.51
C TYR A 716 -45.99 -3.91 13.81
N GLU A 717 -45.94 -3.92 12.48
CA GLU A 717 -44.72 -4.27 11.71
C GLU A 717 -43.84 -3.04 11.41
N ARG A 718 -44.38 -1.83 11.61
CA ARG A 718 -43.67 -0.56 11.39
C ARG A 718 -42.70 -0.18 12.52
N GLY A 719 -42.76 -0.85 13.67
CA GLY A 719 -41.92 -0.57 14.85
C GLY A 719 -40.58 -1.32 14.88
N VAL A 720 -40.16 -1.95 13.77
CA VAL A 720 -38.82 -2.51 13.59
C VAL A 720 -38.28 -1.91 12.30
N PRO A 721 -37.07 -1.32 12.26
CA PRO A 721 -36.61 -0.64 11.07
C PRO A 721 -36.47 -1.64 9.92
N LEU A 722 -37.18 -1.37 8.84
CA LEU A 722 -37.40 -2.32 7.75
C LEU A 722 -36.08 -2.70 7.06
N GLY A 723 -35.13 -1.76 6.99
CA GLY A 723 -33.80 -1.97 6.42
C GLY A 723 -33.04 -3.15 7.03
N TRP A 724 -33.02 -3.27 8.36
CA TRP A 724 -32.35 -4.38 9.06
C TRP A 724 -32.98 -5.74 8.74
N ARG A 725 -34.31 -5.80 8.58
CA ARG A 725 -35.02 -7.03 8.15
C ARG A 725 -34.67 -7.43 6.71
N PHE A 726 -34.45 -6.45 5.83
CA PHE A 726 -33.97 -6.75 4.48
C PHE A 726 -32.55 -7.29 4.47
N MET A 727 -31.68 -6.84 5.39
CA MET A 727 -30.32 -7.35 5.51
C MET A 727 -30.25 -8.86 5.81
N ASP A 728 -31.20 -9.38 6.58
CA ASP A 728 -31.30 -10.82 6.85
C ASP A 728 -31.48 -11.68 5.60
N LYS A 729 -31.93 -11.10 4.48
CA LYS A 729 -32.11 -11.81 3.21
C LYS A 729 -30.79 -12.15 2.52
N PHE A 730 -29.75 -11.34 2.70
CA PHE A 730 -28.46 -11.53 2.01
C PHE A 730 -27.27 -11.68 2.95
N VAL A 731 -27.39 -11.30 4.23
CA VAL A 731 -26.34 -11.49 5.24
C VAL A 731 -26.61 -12.78 6.00
N GLN A 732 -25.77 -13.79 5.80
CA GLN A 732 -25.88 -15.03 6.56
C GLN A 732 -24.96 -15.02 7.78
N LEU A 733 -23.73 -14.53 7.61
CA LEU A 733 -22.71 -14.41 8.65
C LEU A 733 -22.26 -12.96 8.83
N PRO A 734 -22.83 -12.23 9.81
CA PRO A 734 -22.34 -10.90 10.17
C PRO A 734 -21.05 -11.00 11.00
N PHE A 735 -20.01 -10.31 10.57
CA PHE A 735 -18.78 -10.10 11.34
C PHE A 735 -18.54 -8.60 11.50
N THR A 736 -18.58 -8.10 12.73
CA THR A 736 -18.32 -6.68 13.02
C THR A 736 -16.87 -6.52 13.43
N ILE A 737 -16.14 -5.64 12.74
CA ILE A 737 -14.75 -5.33 13.10
C ILE A 737 -14.78 -4.63 14.46
N PRO A 738 -14.01 -5.09 15.45
CA PRO A 738 -13.95 -4.41 16.74
C PRO A 738 -13.13 -3.11 16.66
N PRO A 739 -13.44 -2.11 17.51
CA PRO A 739 -12.62 -0.90 17.63
C PRO A 739 -11.19 -1.25 18.03
N GLN A 740 -10.22 -0.48 17.50
CA GLN A 740 -8.81 -0.85 17.53
C GLN A 740 -8.24 -0.97 18.95
N ALA A 741 -7.61 -2.10 19.25
CA ALA A 741 -6.97 -2.34 20.54
C ALA A 741 -5.51 -1.85 20.61
N ASN A 742 -4.84 -1.67 19.45
CA ASN A 742 -3.40 -1.39 19.40
C ASN A 742 -3.04 -0.14 18.57
N ILE A 743 -3.74 0.97 18.83
CA ILE A 743 -3.47 2.25 18.14
C ILE A 743 -2.02 2.70 18.30
N ASN A 744 -1.39 2.38 19.44
CA ASN A 744 0.01 2.73 19.71
C ASN A 744 1.00 2.03 18.77
N GLU A 745 0.76 0.76 18.42
CA GLU A 745 1.59 0.05 17.44
C GLU A 745 1.39 0.63 16.03
N TYR A 746 0.15 1.00 15.68
CA TYR A 746 -0.13 1.68 14.44
C TYR A 746 0.55 3.06 14.36
N LEU A 747 0.48 3.88 15.42
CA LEU A 747 1.15 5.17 15.51
C LEU A 747 2.68 5.04 15.36
N LYS A 748 3.29 4.04 16.01
CA LYS A 748 4.70 3.71 15.82
C LYS A 748 5.02 3.38 14.36
N SER A 749 4.16 2.62 13.68
CA SER A 749 4.35 2.26 12.28
C SER A 749 4.28 3.45 11.31
N LEU A 750 3.63 4.55 11.72
CA LEU A 750 3.52 5.77 10.92
C LEU A 750 4.73 6.70 11.12
N GLY A 751 5.70 6.32 11.95
CA GLY A 751 6.84 7.18 12.29
C GLY A 751 6.49 8.29 13.28
N ALA A 752 5.28 8.28 13.85
CA ALA A 752 4.88 9.16 14.95
C ALA A 752 5.47 8.70 16.29
N ALA A 753 6.69 8.18 16.28
CA ALA A 753 7.42 7.73 17.45
C ALA A 753 7.96 8.94 18.22
N THR A 754 7.07 9.79 18.73
CA THR A 754 7.26 10.22 20.10
C THR A 754 6.71 9.08 20.94
N ASN A 755 7.50 8.59 21.90
CA ASN A 755 6.91 7.87 23.01
C ASN A 755 5.97 8.85 23.70
N PHE A 756 4.71 8.94 23.25
CA PHE A 756 3.62 9.31 24.12
C PHE A 756 3.59 8.23 25.20
N VAL A 757 4.45 8.41 26.21
CA VAL A 757 4.19 7.91 27.53
C VAL A 757 2.90 8.62 27.90
N SER A 758 1.77 7.94 27.70
CA SER A 758 0.67 8.10 28.65
C SER A 758 1.33 7.97 30.00
N VAL A 759 1.44 9.09 30.73
CA VAL A 759 1.90 9.09 32.12
C VAL A 759 1.02 8.06 32.82
N ASP A 760 1.58 6.88 33.02
CA ASP A 760 1.01 5.82 33.84
C ASP A 760 1.35 6.22 35.27
N PRO A 761 0.40 6.71 36.09
CA PRO A 761 0.69 7.08 37.47
C PRO A 761 0.94 5.85 38.35
N SER A 762 0.94 4.63 37.78
CA SER A 762 0.95 3.37 38.52
C SER A 762 2.04 2.41 38.06
N VAL A 763 3.31 2.80 38.24
CA VAL A 763 4.36 1.83 38.56
C VAL A 763 5.05 2.24 39.85
N PRO A 764 4.60 1.74 41.02
CA PRO A 764 5.48 1.64 42.16
C PRO A 764 6.56 0.62 41.79
N SER A 765 7.80 1.10 41.71
CA SER A 765 9.00 0.26 41.68
C SER A 765 8.92 -0.78 42.80
N SER A 766 8.80 -2.05 42.42
CA SER A 766 8.91 -3.16 43.37
C SER A 766 10.36 -3.23 43.86
N PRO A 767 10.61 -3.35 45.18
CA PRO A 767 11.97 -3.54 45.69
C PRO A 767 12.51 -4.92 45.31
N PRO A 768 13.84 -5.08 45.22
CA PRO A 768 14.47 -6.32 44.78
C PRO A 768 14.20 -7.45 45.78
N LEU A 769 13.63 -8.56 45.28
CA LEU A 769 13.50 -9.81 46.02
C LEU A 769 14.89 -10.41 46.29
N THR A 770 15.21 -10.59 47.57
CA THR A 770 16.35 -11.36 48.04
C THR A 770 16.18 -12.85 47.74
N PRO A 771 17.28 -13.59 47.51
CA PRO A 771 17.24 -15.04 47.30
C PRO A 771 17.37 -15.77 48.64
N ASP A 772 16.38 -16.58 49.02
CA ASP A 772 16.59 -17.66 49.99
C ASP A 772 15.45 -18.69 49.98
N GLY A 773 15.81 -19.98 50.10
CA GLY A 773 14.93 -21.02 50.63
C GLY A 773 14.61 -22.21 49.70
N ARG A 774 15.41 -23.27 49.81
CA ARG A 774 15.32 -24.57 49.12
C ARG A 774 14.24 -25.53 49.66
N ASN A 775 13.91 -26.52 48.82
CA ASN A 775 13.47 -27.91 49.08
C ASN A 775 11.98 -28.21 49.31
N SER A 776 11.38 -29.01 48.42
CA SER A 776 11.24 -30.47 48.61
C SER A 776 10.56 -31.13 47.40
N LEU A 777 11.17 -32.25 46.97
CA LEU A 777 10.59 -33.28 46.11
C LEU A 777 9.47 -34.01 46.87
N ASP A 778 8.45 -34.51 46.17
CA ASP A 778 8.07 -35.92 46.30
C ASP A 778 7.12 -36.39 45.19
N ALA A 779 7.33 -37.66 44.84
CA ALA A 779 6.70 -38.41 43.77
C ALA A 779 5.53 -39.29 44.28
N GLY A 780 4.70 -39.75 43.34
CA GLY A 780 3.73 -40.85 43.51
C GLY A 780 2.26 -40.40 43.48
N THR A 781 1.28 -41.11 42.93
CA THR A 781 1.15 -42.43 42.28
C THR A 781 -0.35 -42.59 41.97
N ASN A 782 -0.69 -43.34 40.91
CA ASN A 782 -1.94 -44.12 40.69
C ASN A 782 -3.26 -43.35 40.45
N SER A 783 -4.24 -43.79 39.66
CA SER A 783 -4.56 -45.10 39.04
C SER A 783 -5.68 -44.92 37.99
N LEU A 784 -5.68 -45.81 37.00
CA LEU A 784 -6.77 -46.12 36.06
C LEU A 784 -7.77 -47.13 36.69
N ASP A 785 -8.82 -47.43 35.92
CA ASP A 785 -9.83 -48.52 36.05
C ASP A 785 -11.09 -48.12 36.87
N ASP A 786 -12.33 -48.50 36.53
CA ASP A 786 -12.86 -49.52 35.62
C ASP A 786 -14.39 -49.31 35.40
N PHE A 787 -14.99 -50.22 34.65
CA PHE A 787 -16.41 -50.60 34.50
C PHE A 787 -17.16 -50.04 33.29
N ALA A 788 -17.84 -50.81 32.44
CA ALA A 788 -17.93 -52.22 32.03
C ALA A 788 -19.35 -52.37 31.45
N ASP A 789 -19.42 -53.24 30.45
CA ASP A 789 -20.49 -53.53 29.52
C ASP A 789 -21.56 -54.49 30.10
N THR A 790 -22.79 -54.44 29.58
CA THR A 790 -23.70 -55.60 29.49
C THR A 790 -24.83 -55.38 28.47
N GLY A 791 -24.76 -56.13 27.34
CA GLY A 791 -25.78 -56.94 26.60
C GLY A 791 -27.26 -56.50 26.48
N ASP A 792 -28.07 -56.97 25.50
CA ASP A 792 -27.94 -57.94 24.41
C ASP A 792 -29.23 -57.88 23.53
N SER A 793 -29.09 -58.17 22.23
CA SER A 793 -30.01 -58.75 21.21
C SER A 793 -31.46 -58.28 20.93
N GLY A 794 -31.67 -57.87 19.66
CA GLY A 794 -32.54 -58.63 18.71
C GLY A 794 -33.86 -58.02 18.21
N ALA A 795 -33.91 -57.56 16.94
CA ALA A 795 -34.96 -57.85 15.93
C ALA A 795 -34.79 -57.00 14.64
N GLN A 796 -34.83 -57.65 13.47
CA GLN A 796 -34.80 -57.06 12.12
C GLN A 796 -36.20 -56.67 11.63
N GLN A 797 -36.35 -55.52 10.95
CA GLN A 797 -36.86 -55.39 9.57
C GLN A 797 -36.90 -53.91 9.08
N PRO A 798 -36.93 -53.66 7.74
CA PRO A 798 -36.27 -52.52 7.10
C PRO A 798 -37.23 -51.43 6.59
N GLY A 799 -36.67 -50.25 6.29
CA GLY A 799 -37.27 -49.30 5.35
C GLY A 799 -37.46 -47.89 5.89
N GLN A 800 -36.42 -47.07 5.81
CA GLN A 800 -36.43 -45.70 5.29
C GLN A 800 -35.06 -45.07 5.54
N GLU A 801 -34.25 -44.98 4.48
CA GLU A 801 -33.03 -44.19 4.45
C GLU A 801 -33.36 -42.72 4.76
N LYS A 802 -33.15 -42.30 6.00
CA LYS A 802 -32.82 -40.92 6.32
C LYS A 802 -31.30 -40.84 6.35
N SER A 803 -30.72 -40.22 5.32
CA SER A 803 -29.34 -39.75 5.33
C SER A 803 -29.13 -38.73 6.45
N ALA A 804 -28.90 -39.21 7.66
CA ALA A 804 -28.26 -38.44 8.71
C ALA A 804 -26.76 -38.71 8.59
N VAL A 805 -26.05 -37.83 7.88
CA VAL A 805 -24.59 -37.74 8.01
C VAL A 805 -24.32 -37.42 9.49
N PRO A 806 -23.59 -38.25 10.24
CA PRO A 806 -23.30 -37.95 11.63
C PRO A 806 -22.35 -36.75 11.66
N SER A 807 -22.84 -35.58 12.11
CA SER A 807 -22.00 -34.40 12.27
C SER A 807 -20.99 -34.66 13.38
N ASN A 808 -19.72 -34.78 13.03
CA ASN A 808 -18.59 -34.85 13.95
C ASN A 808 -18.29 -33.47 14.60
N ASP A 809 -19.34 -32.71 14.92
CA ASP A 809 -19.25 -31.37 15.50
C ASP A 809 -18.83 -31.45 16.98
N SER A 810 -18.05 -30.47 17.45
CA SER A 810 -17.65 -30.38 18.86
C SER A 810 -18.88 -30.34 19.79
N LYS A 811 -18.80 -31.01 20.94
CA LYS A 811 -19.80 -30.93 22.02
C LYS A 811 -20.10 -29.47 22.44
N ASP A 812 -19.17 -28.56 22.20
CA ASP A 812 -19.31 -27.12 22.43
C ASP A 812 -20.37 -26.47 21.53
N VAL A 813 -20.44 -26.85 20.25
CA VAL A 813 -21.42 -26.33 19.28
C VAL A 813 -22.83 -26.68 19.73
N GLY A 814 -23.07 -27.94 20.08
CA GLY A 814 -24.36 -28.41 20.60
C GLY A 814 -24.77 -27.71 21.90
N ARG A 815 -23.82 -27.35 22.76
CA ARG A 815 -24.09 -26.58 23.99
C ARG A 815 -24.48 -25.14 23.68
N ILE A 816 -23.74 -24.44 22.83
CA ILE A 816 -24.06 -23.07 22.40
C ILE A 816 -25.44 -23.02 21.73
N ILE A 817 -25.75 -23.98 20.85
CA ILE A 817 -27.04 -24.05 20.16
C ILE A 817 -28.20 -24.21 21.15
N ARG A 818 -28.06 -25.06 22.17
CA ARG A 818 -29.11 -25.24 23.19
C ARG A 818 -29.35 -23.96 24.00
N GLU A 819 -28.30 -23.23 24.34
CA GLU A 819 -28.42 -21.94 25.02
C GLU A 819 -29.02 -20.87 24.10
N LEU A 820 -28.61 -20.81 22.83
CA LEU A 820 -29.18 -19.91 21.81
C LEU A 820 -30.67 -20.16 21.55
N GLY A 821 -31.11 -21.41 21.69
CA GLY A 821 -32.52 -21.78 21.57
C GLY A 821 -33.45 -21.02 22.53
N ARG A 822 -32.94 -20.53 23.67
CA ARG A 822 -33.71 -19.70 24.62
C ARG A 822 -34.04 -18.32 24.08
N TYR A 823 -33.20 -17.79 23.19
CA TYR A 823 -33.32 -16.45 22.62
C TYR A 823 -33.90 -16.45 21.19
N SER A 824 -34.06 -17.63 20.58
CA SER A 824 -34.58 -17.75 19.21
C SER A 824 -36.11 -17.58 19.15
N ALA A 825 -36.59 -16.85 18.15
CA ALA A 825 -38.03 -16.68 17.90
C ALA A 825 -38.67 -17.87 17.14
N GLY A 826 -37.92 -18.96 16.91
CA GLY A 826 -38.43 -20.16 16.24
C GLY A 826 -38.33 -20.16 14.72
N ASN A 827 -37.66 -19.17 14.10
CA ASN A 827 -37.44 -19.14 12.65
C ASN A 827 -36.30 -20.09 12.24
N PRO A 828 -36.53 -21.10 11.37
CA PRO A 828 -35.49 -22.03 10.93
C PRO A 828 -34.27 -21.37 10.30
N ARG A 829 -34.45 -20.23 9.60
CA ARG A 829 -33.35 -19.46 9.00
C ARG A 829 -32.49 -18.79 10.07
N GLU A 830 -33.12 -18.23 11.09
CA GLU A 830 -32.46 -17.61 12.24
C GLU A 830 -31.63 -18.66 13.00
N ILE A 831 -32.20 -19.84 13.24
CA ILE A 831 -31.51 -20.96 13.90
C ILE A 831 -30.28 -21.41 13.08
N LYS A 832 -30.41 -21.55 11.75
CA LYS A 832 -29.27 -21.89 10.88
C LYS A 832 -28.16 -20.84 10.96
N ARG A 833 -28.52 -19.55 10.98
CA ARG A 833 -27.55 -18.44 11.14
C ARG A 833 -26.87 -18.48 12.51
N MET A 834 -27.63 -18.70 13.58
CA MET A 834 -27.11 -18.88 14.94
C MET A 834 -26.08 -20.00 15.01
N VAL A 835 -26.39 -21.17 14.42
CA VAL A 835 -25.48 -22.32 14.36
C VAL A 835 -24.21 -21.98 13.58
N ASN A 836 -24.34 -21.38 12.40
CA ASN A 836 -23.18 -21.04 11.57
C ASN A 836 -22.32 -19.94 12.22
N LEU A 837 -22.94 -18.96 12.88
CA LEU A 837 -22.24 -17.93 13.62
C LEU A 837 -21.52 -18.50 14.85
N ALA A 838 -22.13 -19.46 15.55
CA ALA A 838 -21.45 -20.20 16.62
C ALA A 838 -20.19 -20.93 16.12
N ARG A 839 -20.26 -21.58 14.95
CA ARG A 839 -19.08 -22.21 14.34
C ARG A 839 -17.99 -21.19 14.00
N LEU A 840 -18.37 -20.04 13.44
CA LEU A 840 -17.43 -18.95 13.14
C LEU A 840 -16.75 -18.40 14.40
N TYR A 841 -17.49 -18.11 15.48
CA TYR A 841 -16.92 -17.64 16.74
C TYR A 841 -16.03 -18.68 17.42
N LEU A 842 -16.33 -19.97 17.29
CA LEU A 842 -15.45 -21.03 17.78
C LEU A 842 -14.18 -21.17 16.93
N ALA A 843 -14.26 -20.97 15.61
CA ALA A 843 -13.08 -20.90 14.76
C ALA A 843 -12.19 -19.71 15.15
N LEU A 844 -12.78 -18.53 15.37
CA LEU A 844 -12.10 -17.34 15.90
C LEU A 844 -11.44 -17.61 17.26
N ARG A 845 -12.14 -18.28 18.18
CA ARG A 845 -11.60 -18.69 19.49
C ARG A 845 -10.36 -19.57 19.32
N ASN A 846 -10.39 -20.51 18.38
CA ASN A 846 -9.28 -21.43 18.15
C ASN A 846 -8.07 -20.71 17.55
N GLU A 847 -8.28 -19.83 16.55
CA GLU A 847 -7.21 -19.02 15.98
C GLU A 847 -6.57 -18.09 17.02
N ARG A 848 -7.38 -17.45 17.86
CA ARG A 848 -6.86 -16.62 18.94
C ARG A 848 -6.04 -17.40 19.95
N ARG A 849 -6.44 -18.63 20.29
CA ARG A 849 -5.65 -19.53 21.16
C ARG A 849 -4.35 -19.99 20.49
N ARG A 850 -4.33 -20.13 19.16
CA ARG A 850 -3.13 -20.46 18.41
C ARG A 850 -2.09 -19.34 18.51
N VAL A 851 -2.54 -18.08 18.40
CA VAL A 851 -1.67 -16.90 18.52
C VAL A 851 -1.30 -16.59 19.98
N ALA A 852 -2.25 -16.76 20.92
CA ALA A 852 -2.07 -16.50 22.35
C ALA A 852 -2.48 -17.72 23.20
N PRO A 853 -1.57 -18.69 23.45
CA PRO A 853 -1.88 -19.94 24.14
C PRO A 853 -2.41 -19.75 25.58
N PHE A 854 -1.99 -18.67 26.26
CA PHE A 854 -2.39 -18.37 27.64
C PHE A 854 -3.69 -17.57 27.74
N TRP A 855 -4.32 -17.21 26.62
CA TRP A 855 -5.58 -16.47 26.62
C TRP A 855 -6.73 -17.33 27.16
N ARG A 856 -7.35 -16.87 28.24
CA ARG A 856 -8.52 -17.52 28.84
C ARG A 856 -9.76 -17.19 28.01
N ALA A 857 -10.26 -18.16 27.27
CA ALA A 857 -11.44 -17.97 26.45
C ALA A 857 -12.71 -17.75 27.30
N PRO A 858 -13.66 -16.93 26.82
CA PRO A 858 -14.99 -16.80 27.40
C PRO A 858 -15.72 -18.13 27.52
N SER A 859 -16.67 -18.19 28.45
CA SER A 859 -17.57 -19.34 28.59
C SER A 859 -18.49 -19.47 27.38
N LEU A 860 -18.97 -20.70 27.13
CA LEU A 860 -19.90 -20.97 26.02
C LEU A 860 -21.21 -20.17 26.15
N GLU A 861 -21.64 -19.87 27.37
CA GLU A 861 -22.83 -19.06 27.64
C GLU A 861 -22.61 -17.59 27.25
N GLN A 862 -21.43 -17.03 27.53
CA GLN A 862 -21.06 -15.70 27.07
C GLN A 862 -21.02 -15.63 25.53
N TYR A 863 -20.48 -16.65 24.85
CA TYR A 863 -20.56 -16.75 23.39
C TYR A 863 -22.02 -16.80 22.87
N ALA A 864 -22.88 -17.59 23.50
CA ALA A 864 -24.28 -17.68 23.12
C ALA A 864 -24.99 -16.33 23.25
N ARG A 865 -24.82 -15.63 24.37
CA ARG A 865 -25.40 -14.29 24.59
C ARG A 865 -24.86 -13.27 23.59
N TRP A 866 -23.56 -13.31 23.30
CA TRP A 866 -22.94 -12.43 22.31
C TRP A 866 -23.49 -12.65 20.90
N ILE A 867 -23.55 -13.91 20.45
CA ILE A 867 -24.13 -14.30 19.17
C ILE A 867 -25.61 -13.86 19.08
N ALA A 868 -26.36 -13.99 20.18
CA ALA A 868 -27.73 -13.50 20.25
C ALA A 868 -27.78 -11.98 20.04
N LEU A 869 -26.93 -11.20 20.72
CA LEU A 869 -26.85 -9.74 20.53
C LEU A 869 -26.52 -9.37 19.08
N THR A 870 -25.53 -10.02 18.46
CA THR A 870 -25.12 -9.76 17.07
C THR A 870 -26.24 -10.01 16.06
N LEU A 871 -27.07 -11.03 16.26
CA LEU A 871 -28.14 -11.40 15.32
C LEU A 871 -29.47 -10.69 15.59
N ARG A 872 -29.84 -10.51 16.86
CA ARG A 872 -31.16 -10.00 17.25
C ARG A 872 -31.21 -8.48 17.38
N TRP A 873 -30.11 -7.87 17.82
CA TRP A 873 -30.01 -6.43 18.07
C TRP A 873 -28.74 -5.86 17.42
N PRO A 874 -28.61 -5.98 16.07
CA PRO A 874 -27.41 -5.54 15.37
C PRO A 874 -27.16 -4.03 15.48
N ASP A 875 -28.22 -3.23 15.58
CA ASP A 875 -28.12 -1.78 15.81
C ASP A 875 -27.53 -1.46 17.19
N MET A 876 -28.03 -2.12 18.25
CA MET A 876 -27.45 -2.02 19.59
C MET A 876 -25.99 -2.51 19.59
N MET A 877 -25.68 -3.61 18.92
CA MET A 877 -24.32 -4.16 18.83
C MET A 877 -23.37 -3.16 18.15
N ARG A 878 -23.84 -2.47 17.10
CA ARG A 878 -23.10 -1.42 16.40
C ARG A 878 -22.89 -0.18 17.27
N TRP A 879 -23.90 0.26 18.01
CA TRP A 879 -23.75 1.33 19.00
C TRP A 879 -22.76 0.91 20.09
N LEU A 880 -22.86 -0.32 20.58
CA LEU A 880 -22.02 -0.82 21.67
C LEU A 880 -20.52 -0.78 21.32
N GLN A 881 -20.16 -1.14 20.09
CA GLN A 881 -18.76 -1.14 19.63
C GLN A 881 -18.28 0.22 19.10
N TRP A 882 -19.16 1.00 18.47
CA TRP A 882 -18.73 2.11 17.61
C TRP A 882 -19.62 3.36 17.71
N GLY A 883 -20.59 3.40 18.63
CA GLY A 883 -21.40 4.59 18.90
C GLY A 883 -20.58 5.67 19.61
N ALA A 884 -20.88 6.95 19.32
CA ALA A 884 -20.23 8.10 19.94
C ALA A 884 -20.28 8.03 21.47
N ASP A 885 -19.19 8.39 22.15
CA ASP A 885 -19.13 8.37 23.60
C ASP A 885 -19.59 9.71 24.17
N GLU A 886 -20.88 9.78 24.52
CA GLU A 886 -21.54 10.97 25.07
C GLU A 886 -21.67 10.91 26.59
N ALA A 887 -21.35 9.75 27.18
CA ALA A 887 -21.46 9.51 28.61
C ALA A 887 -20.27 10.07 29.39
N ILE A 888 -20.54 10.55 30.60
CA ILE A 888 -19.50 11.06 31.51
C ILE A 888 -18.99 9.90 32.36
N TRP A 889 -17.72 9.51 32.16
CA TRP A 889 -17.07 8.43 32.88
C TRP A 889 -16.18 8.93 34.02
N SER A 890 -16.02 8.10 35.07
CA SER A 890 -15.05 8.37 36.14
C SER A 890 -13.61 8.28 35.62
N ALA A 891 -12.66 8.85 36.37
CA ALA A 891 -11.23 8.77 36.02
C ALA A 891 -10.71 7.31 35.96
N GLU A 892 -11.25 6.42 36.78
CA GLU A 892 -10.89 4.99 36.79
C GLU A 892 -11.49 4.25 35.58
N ASP A 893 -12.72 4.59 35.20
CA ASP A 893 -13.38 3.98 34.04
C ASP A 893 -12.74 4.42 32.73
N ASN A 894 -12.15 5.62 32.67
CA ASN A 894 -11.50 6.17 31.49
C ASN A 894 -10.33 5.34 30.93
N ASN A 895 -9.78 4.43 31.73
CA ASN A 895 -8.74 3.50 31.28
C ASN A 895 -9.28 2.16 30.75
N THR A 896 -10.59 1.93 30.81
CA THR A 896 -11.23 0.69 30.36
C THR A 896 -11.80 0.84 28.94
N ALA A 897 -11.84 -0.21 28.10
CA ALA A 897 -12.46 -0.12 26.78
C ALA A 897 -13.94 0.32 26.86
N LEU A 898 -14.38 1.24 25.98
CA LEU A 898 -15.73 1.83 25.99
C LEU A 898 -16.86 0.80 26.03
N ILE A 899 -16.73 -0.26 25.24
CA ILE A 899 -17.68 -1.37 25.20
C ILE A 899 -17.87 -2.06 26.55
N VAL A 900 -16.81 -2.19 27.36
CA VAL A 900 -16.90 -2.76 28.70
C VAL A 900 -17.70 -1.84 29.61
N ARG A 901 -17.43 -0.53 29.56
CA ARG A 901 -18.12 0.47 30.40
C ARG A 901 -19.62 0.45 30.12
N ARG A 902 -19.99 0.47 28.84
CA ARG A 902 -21.39 0.38 28.38
C ARG A 902 -22.06 -0.91 28.85
N LEU A 903 -21.40 -2.07 28.71
CA LEU A 903 -21.94 -3.34 29.18
C LEU A 903 -22.14 -3.36 30.71
N LYS A 904 -21.21 -2.80 31.48
CA LYS A 904 -21.34 -2.70 32.94
C LYS A 904 -22.58 -1.90 33.34
N VAL A 905 -22.82 -0.77 32.67
CA VAL A 905 -24.01 0.07 32.89
C VAL A 905 -25.30 -0.69 32.52
N LEU A 906 -25.33 -1.35 31.36
CA LEU A 906 -26.51 -2.12 30.92
C LEU A 906 -26.85 -3.26 31.89
N GLU A 907 -25.82 -3.97 32.38
CA GLU A 907 -25.96 -5.06 33.35
C GLU A 907 -26.41 -4.56 34.73
N ALA A 908 -25.82 -3.47 35.23
CA ALA A 908 -26.19 -2.87 36.51
C ALA A 908 -27.61 -2.27 36.49
N ALA A 909 -27.99 -1.64 35.37
CA ALA A 909 -29.35 -1.15 35.17
C ALA A 909 -30.37 -2.30 35.20
N ALA A 910 -30.05 -3.44 34.59
CA ALA A 910 -30.94 -4.61 34.55
C ALA A 910 -30.99 -5.39 35.88
N GLU A 911 -29.96 -5.27 36.73
CA GLU A 911 -29.92 -5.89 38.06
C GLU A 911 -30.86 -5.19 39.06
N GLU A 912 -30.93 -3.86 39.01
CA GLU A 912 -31.68 -3.06 39.98
C GLU A 912 -33.11 -2.71 39.55
N THR A 913 -33.45 -2.91 38.27
CA THR A 913 -34.78 -2.61 37.72
C THR A 913 -35.58 -3.88 37.44
N SER A 914 -36.91 -3.78 37.55
CA SER A 914 -37.82 -4.92 37.32
C SER A 914 -38.71 -4.76 36.09
N LYS A 915 -38.82 -3.54 35.54
CA LYS A 915 -39.63 -3.21 34.36
C LYS A 915 -38.76 -2.62 33.26
N VAL A 916 -39.11 -2.94 32.02
CA VAL A 916 -38.43 -2.45 30.81
C VAL A 916 -38.43 -0.92 30.73
N ALA A 917 -39.52 -0.25 31.13
CA ALA A 917 -39.60 1.21 31.11
C ALA A 917 -38.61 1.86 32.09
N ASP A 918 -38.44 1.28 33.29
CA ASP A 918 -37.53 1.79 34.30
C ASP A 918 -36.07 1.55 33.89
N TRP A 919 -35.79 0.39 33.26
CA TRP A 919 -34.50 0.09 32.66
C TRP A 919 -34.15 1.09 31.55
N ALA A 920 -35.07 1.30 30.60
CA ALA A 920 -34.90 2.23 29.49
C ALA A 920 -34.62 3.68 29.97
N ALA A 921 -35.35 4.14 30.97
CA ALA A 921 -35.18 5.49 31.54
C ALA A 921 -33.85 5.64 32.31
N ARG A 922 -33.34 4.57 32.92
CA ARG A 922 -32.04 4.59 33.59
C ARG A 922 -30.89 4.63 32.59
N ILE A 923 -30.90 3.77 31.58
CA ILE A 923 -29.83 3.73 30.58
C ILE A 923 -29.81 5.01 29.75
N GLU A 924 -30.96 5.63 29.49
CA GLU A 924 -31.06 6.96 28.86
C GLU A 924 -30.33 8.04 29.68
N ARG A 925 -30.51 8.03 31.01
CA ARG A 925 -29.85 8.98 31.91
C ARG A 925 -28.35 8.74 32.06
N GLU A 926 -27.94 7.49 32.19
CA GLU A 926 -26.53 7.14 32.48
C GLU A 926 -25.66 7.10 31.22
N LEU A 927 -26.23 6.74 30.07
CA LEU A 927 -25.52 6.65 28.80
C LEU A 927 -25.79 7.84 27.87
N TYR A 928 -26.57 8.83 28.32
CA TYR A 928 -26.89 10.06 27.58
C TYR A 928 -27.45 9.77 26.18
N LEU A 929 -28.39 8.83 26.07
CA LEU A 929 -29.06 8.55 24.80
C LEU A 929 -30.15 9.62 24.59
N ASP A 930 -29.91 10.61 23.73
CA ASP A 930 -30.82 11.75 23.51
C ASP A 930 -32.29 11.34 23.19
N GLU A 931 -33.27 12.15 23.64
CA GLU A 931 -34.70 11.92 23.37
C GLU A 931 -35.05 12.09 21.88
N ASP A 932 -34.29 12.90 21.14
CA ASP A 932 -34.49 13.19 19.71
C ASP A 932 -34.00 12.06 18.79
N ASP A 933 -33.01 11.28 19.23
CA ASP A 933 -32.55 10.07 18.53
C ASP A 933 -33.43 8.90 18.96
N ALA A 934 -34.32 8.46 18.06
CA ALA A 934 -35.24 7.34 18.33
C ALA A 934 -34.49 5.99 18.45
N VAL A 935 -33.80 5.76 19.57
CA VAL A 935 -33.13 4.49 19.90
C VAL A 935 -34.19 3.46 20.26
N GLU A 936 -34.69 2.71 19.28
CA GLU A 936 -35.85 1.81 19.46
C GLU A 936 -35.52 0.57 20.32
N TRP A 937 -34.29 0.05 20.25
CA TRP A 937 -33.91 -1.19 20.93
C TRP A 937 -33.98 -1.11 22.46
N ARG A 938 -33.89 0.09 23.06
CA ARG A 938 -34.00 0.29 24.52
C ARG A 938 -35.36 -0.11 25.09
N LYS A 939 -36.39 -0.13 24.24
CA LYS A 939 -37.77 -0.46 24.61
C LYS A 939 -38.08 -1.95 24.39
N ASP A 940 -37.13 -2.76 23.91
CA ASP A 940 -37.35 -4.18 23.61
C ASP A 940 -37.34 -5.02 24.91
N PRO A 941 -38.47 -5.68 25.26
CA PRO A 941 -38.56 -6.50 26.47
C PRO A 941 -37.60 -7.69 26.48
N LYS A 942 -37.29 -8.28 25.31
CA LYS A 942 -36.41 -9.45 25.23
C LYS A 942 -34.95 -9.08 25.43
N LEU A 943 -34.56 -7.86 25.07
CA LEU A 943 -33.22 -7.37 25.33
C LEU A 943 -33.02 -7.14 26.83
N PHE A 944 -34.02 -6.54 27.49
CA PHE A 944 -34.03 -6.39 28.94
C PHE A 944 -33.95 -7.75 29.64
N GLU A 945 -34.75 -8.75 29.22
CA GLU A 945 -34.69 -10.11 29.76
C GLU A 945 -33.31 -10.76 29.59
N LEU A 946 -32.62 -10.52 28.46
CA LEU A 946 -31.26 -11.00 28.24
C LEU A 946 -30.29 -10.41 29.27
N PHE A 947 -30.33 -9.10 29.53
CA PHE A 947 -29.47 -8.46 30.52
C PHE A 947 -29.85 -8.82 31.96
N GLN A 948 -31.14 -9.05 32.24
CA GLN A 948 -31.60 -9.54 33.54
C GLN A 948 -31.10 -10.96 33.82
N ASN A 949 -31.08 -11.84 32.81
CA ASN A 949 -30.45 -13.15 32.93
C ASN A 949 -28.92 -13.06 33.06
N CYS A 950 -28.31 -12.05 32.41
CA CYS A 950 -26.88 -11.79 32.53
C CYS A 950 -26.49 -11.36 33.95
N SER A 951 -27.25 -10.45 34.57
CA SER A 951 -26.99 -9.92 35.91
C SER A 951 -27.12 -10.98 37.01
N GLN A 952 -28.01 -11.97 36.83
CA GLN A 952 -28.13 -13.15 37.72
C GLN A 952 -26.91 -14.06 37.68
N SER A 953 -26.04 -13.94 36.67
CA SER A 953 -24.79 -14.71 36.58
C SER A 953 -23.68 -14.09 37.45
N PRO A 954 -22.73 -14.89 37.99
CA PRO A 954 -21.58 -14.37 38.71
C PRO A 954 -20.80 -13.34 37.86
N PRO A 955 -20.16 -12.31 38.46
CA PRO A 955 -19.49 -11.24 37.72
C PRO A 955 -18.55 -11.72 36.60
N GLY A 956 -17.75 -12.76 36.84
CA GLY A 956 -16.84 -13.33 35.83
C GLY A 956 -17.53 -14.06 34.66
N ARG A 957 -18.84 -14.30 34.72
CA ARG A 957 -19.66 -14.89 33.64
C ARG A 957 -20.57 -13.88 32.95
N ARG A 958 -20.53 -12.60 33.35
CA ARG A 958 -21.26 -11.52 32.70
C ARG A 958 -20.66 -11.20 31.33
N LEU A 959 -21.40 -10.50 30.47
CA LEU A 959 -20.91 -10.10 29.16
C LEU A 959 -19.77 -9.09 29.30
N SER A 960 -19.87 -8.14 30.23
CA SER A 960 -18.80 -7.18 30.56
C SER A 960 -17.45 -7.85 30.84
N ALA A 961 -17.43 -8.92 31.63
CA ALA A 961 -16.20 -9.68 31.93
C ALA A 961 -15.64 -10.43 30.71
N ALA A 962 -16.52 -10.95 29.83
CA ALA A 962 -16.07 -11.54 28.57
C ALA A 962 -15.50 -10.48 27.62
N ALA A 963 -16.09 -9.30 27.67
CA ALA A 963 -15.68 -8.15 26.91
C ALA A 963 -14.26 -7.74 27.38
N GLU A 964 -13.98 -7.62 28.68
CA GLU A 964 -12.64 -7.28 29.21
C GLU A 964 -11.50 -8.18 28.70
N ILE A 965 -11.77 -9.46 28.44
CA ILE A 965 -10.80 -10.41 27.86
C ILE A 965 -10.76 -10.40 26.32
N GLY A 966 -11.51 -9.49 25.68
CA GLY A 966 -11.56 -9.26 24.25
C GLY A 966 -12.44 -10.25 23.48
N LEU A 967 -13.62 -10.61 23.97
CA LEU A 967 -14.58 -11.46 23.23
C LEU A 967 -15.01 -10.85 21.87
N TRP A 968 -14.96 -9.53 21.74
CA TRP A 968 -15.58 -8.76 20.67
C TRP A 968 -14.83 -8.74 19.34
#